data_AF-A0A8H4KBA8-F1
#
_entry.id   AF-A0A8H4KBA8-F1
#
_cell.length_a   1.000
_cell.length_b   1.000
_cell.length_c   1.000
_cell.angle_alpha   90.00
_cell.angle_beta   90.00
_cell.angle_gamma   90.00
#
_symmetry.space_group_name_H-M   'P 1'
#
loop_
_entity.id
_entity.type
_entity.pdbx_description
1 polymer ?
#
loop_
_entity_poly.entity_id
_entity_poly.type
_entity_poly.pdbx_seq_one_letter_code
_entity_poly.pdbx_strand_id
1 'polypeptide(L)'
;MGFTLPLYWFIHPAYPNFTICSRCYHDHILNSAFRDTFNPVWHEDRVERRCFIGNPRVKESLWPVALSASSLDTMLNFMATRPALGHCPEDKSSEGNEWYYPPDRPEMAICKPCYEDYFKHTRFGNKFSLYTPSGESTCDHNLWYIRRMLKVHSATGNWIAFTTGFSKRLQLHPCPKAQAIAGPERTWFWSSRVPSGFLICEACYWDYFHDSPESQSFQATRMGPAQQATCSMSQANILIPMVRAVSYGDFPMFWHTLQAVSQQQTCNPQGARGITWYTLPNDPPEFDICGACMAGTIGSMRMTHLFKPKQVNPSEARLCSFNLYGYPRATVFLQRFAESAYINDWRPLSDMVTDLSAAPPCPKIDRDLAKNRRWWGWDDVHICQECYILVAKKTRLEKHFTMKGDHVAESRLCDLYSSRMRQLYKETCQTQQLASFLAFAQQRRQIYLQTVPEMNQMLANAKHALSQAQTLGLAAVTFSAAGNLNSTNFNYVGYGYGNAQLAQAAMADQQMQQVGAAAAGPAAIARVGKLLEAFITEALQPPRVAAYILNCCLPSDYHEAVLRDIASNWIFIVEISKYGTTSPAPTSSGQADIIRRDGNKCCITGKPAGLGDALIIVPVVPAPTRWLNAQFRVDHCPRGTLQPPIEIDGQYALFGDHSRFGIPPVDARFVGTHARFASSIGWLEVKKQIAEDEIPMHQGKTAYRPGFLFRVFQTLRNMSWRAWLFMPNFARLSTYKLLGKFGHETSSSGVRRLPFGLYLKGTTDHWARNELNALKLVSKHKSTPVPQGLDVVADTKNTYLLTRSLPGHTLLQAVDMFSDRDCDDFVDEMQGFVAQLREIPSTGSICNTLGQAISDLRIHSADLVGPFEDEVSFSQKLRYSNEATRRGHQVVFTHATLSPRTILIDRIIRPDGARGWEVSGITGWGASGFYPEYWNAQNHILRQYRSTFGDTVQSLHEGRAASMF
;
A
#
# COMPACT_ATOMS: atom_id res chain seq x y z
N MET A 1 20.11 18.19 9.59
CA MET A 1 19.66 18.86 8.34
C MET A 1 20.87 18.97 7.40
N GLY A 2 20.66 18.78 6.10
CA GLY A 2 21.69 19.03 5.08
C GLY A 2 21.78 20.49 4.70
N PHE A 3 22.99 20.95 4.42
CA PHE A 3 23.33 22.33 4.09
C PHE A 3 23.95 22.37 2.70
N THR A 4 23.47 23.29 1.88
CA THR A 4 23.96 23.52 0.51
C THR A 4 24.65 24.87 0.33
N LEU A 5 24.70 25.70 1.37
CA LEU A 5 25.37 27.00 1.31
C LEU A 5 26.90 26.88 1.31
N PRO A 6 27.60 27.79 0.61
CA PRO A 6 29.05 27.87 0.69
C PRO A 6 29.52 28.22 2.10
N LEU A 7 30.25 27.29 2.73
CA LEU A 7 30.67 27.39 4.12
C LEU A 7 32.00 26.68 4.36
N TYR A 8 32.68 27.07 5.44
CA TYR A 8 33.78 26.29 5.99
C TYR A 8 33.24 25.04 6.70
N TRP A 9 33.80 23.90 6.31
CA TRP A 9 33.64 22.62 6.99
C TRP A 9 34.98 22.17 7.53
N PHE A 10 34.98 21.56 8.71
CA PHE A 10 36.18 20.95 9.28
C PHE A 10 36.18 19.47 8.91
N ILE A 11 37.32 18.95 8.47
CA ILE A 11 37.49 17.55 8.06
C ILE A 11 38.78 16.97 8.63
N HIS A 12 38.80 15.66 8.84
CA HIS A 12 40.05 14.94 9.07
C HIS A 12 40.69 14.64 7.70
N PRO A 13 42.00 14.90 7.49
CA PRO A 13 42.66 14.70 6.18
C PRO A 13 42.49 13.29 5.59
N ALA A 14 42.52 12.26 6.45
CA ALA A 14 42.32 10.87 6.02
C ALA A 14 40.86 10.54 5.64
N TYR A 15 39.88 11.35 6.08
CA TYR A 15 38.45 11.09 5.89
C TYR A 15 37.69 12.35 5.45
N PRO A 16 37.94 12.87 4.24
CA PRO A 16 37.40 14.14 3.76
C PRO A 16 35.87 14.18 3.63
N ASN A 17 35.21 13.02 3.50
CA ASN A 17 33.76 12.92 3.42
C ASN A 17 33.06 13.00 4.79
N PHE A 18 33.81 12.94 5.88
CA PHE A 18 33.28 13.15 7.22
C PHE A 18 33.36 14.63 7.60
N THR A 19 32.30 15.36 7.28
CA THR A 19 32.24 16.82 7.45
C THR A 19 31.72 17.25 8.82
N ILE A 20 32.35 18.27 9.39
CA ILE A 20 32.02 18.85 10.69
C ILE A 20 31.71 20.33 10.49
N CYS A 21 30.56 20.81 10.99
CA CYS A 21 30.22 22.23 10.86
C CYS A 21 31.04 23.08 11.84
N SER A 22 31.25 24.35 11.49
CA SER A 22 32.00 25.32 12.31
C SER A 22 31.50 25.40 13.75
N ARG A 23 30.17 25.36 13.97
CA ARG A 23 29.60 25.37 15.31
C ARG A 23 29.99 24.14 16.13
N CYS A 24 29.87 22.94 15.58
CA CYS A 24 30.24 21.72 16.31
C CYS A 24 31.75 21.60 16.51
N TYR A 25 32.56 22.10 15.58
CA TYR A 25 34.00 22.20 15.77
C TYR A 25 34.33 23.13 16.94
N HIS A 26 33.75 24.33 16.96
CA HIS A 26 33.93 25.28 18.07
C HIS A 26 33.47 24.69 19.41
N ASP A 27 32.27 24.12 19.46
CA ASP A 27 31.66 23.67 20.71
C ASP A 27 32.30 22.39 21.27
N HIS A 28 32.88 21.53 20.44
CA HIS A 28 33.32 20.19 20.86
C HIS A 28 34.80 19.88 20.60
N ILE A 29 35.45 20.52 19.62
CA ILE A 29 36.80 20.14 19.14
C ILE A 29 37.85 21.21 19.44
N LEU A 30 37.50 22.50 19.30
CA LEU A 30 38.45 23.62 19.40
C LEU A 30 39.24 23.63 20.70
N ASN A 31 38.59 23.28 21.82
CA ASN A 31 39.20 23.25 23.15
C ASN A 31 39.74 21.85 23.53
N SER A 32 39.84 20.91 22.58
CA SER A 32 40.34 19.56 22.81
C SER A 32 41.79 19.38 22.36
N ALA A 33 42.44 18.31 22.82
CA ALA A 33 43.79 17.92 22.35
C ALA A 33 43.85 17.59 20.85
N PHE A 34 42.70 17.38 20.21
CA PHE A 34 42.59 17.02 18.79
C PHE A 34 42.28 18.21 17.88
N ARG A 35 42.37 19.45 18.37
CA ARG A 35 42.03 20.63 17.57
C ARG A 35 42.81 20.67 16.23
N ASP A 36 44.10 20.33 16.28
CA ASP A 36 45.00 20.48 15.13
C ASP A 36 44.92 19.27 14.17
N THR A 37 44.11 18.25 14.47
CA THR A 37 43.88 17.10 13.57
C THR A 37 42.78 17.36 12.53
N PHE A 38 42.00 18.43 12.69
CA PHE A 38 40.90 18.76 11.77
C PHE A 38 41.17 20.07 11.04
N ASN A 39 41.16 20.00 9.71
CA ASN A 39 41.48 21.14 8.86
C ASN A 39 40.20 21.81 8.33
N PRO A 40 40.15 23.15 8.29
CA PRO A 40 39.07 23.86 7.63
C PRO A 40 39.19 23.75 6.11
N VAL A 41 38.08 23.45 5.44
CA VAL A 41 37.95 23.38 3.99
C VAL A 41 36.72 24.18 3.57
N TRP A 42 36.93 25.08 2.61
CA TRP A 42 35.85 25.85 2.00
C TRP A 42 35.19 25.01 0.91
N HIS A 43 33.85 24.91 0.95
CA HIS A 43 33.08 24.25 -0.10
C HIS A 43 32.07 25.21 -0.70
N GLU A 44 32.04 25.32 -2.03
CA GLU A 44 31.13 26.20 -2.78
C GLU A 44 30.27 25.47 -3.83
N ASP A 45 30.39 24.14 -3.90
CA ASP A 45 29.79 23.29 -4.94
C ASP A 45 28.28 22.99 -4.75
N ARG A 46 27.64 23.60 -3.73
CA ARG A 46 26.25 23.39 -3.33
C ARG A 46 25.86 21.93 -3.08
N VAL A 47 26.83 21.04 -2.91
CA VAL A 47 26.59 19.64 -2.53
C VAL A 47 26.11 19.63 -1.08
N GLU A 48 24.99 18.95 -0.85
CA GLU A 48 24.39 18.81 0.48
C GLU A 48 25.38 18.14 1.44
N ARG A 49 25.75 18.85 2.51
CA ARG A 49 26.62 18.36 3.58
C ARG A 49 25.93 18.41 4.92
N ARG A 50 26.30 17.50 5.82
CA ARG A 50 25.74 17.40 7.18
C ARG A 50 26.89 17.34 8.17
N CYS A 51 26.67 17.91 9.36
CA CYS A 51 27.63 17.76 10.44
C CYS A 51 27.48 16.37 11.07
N PHE A 52 28.51 15.53 10.97
CA PHE A 52 28.48 14.18 11.55
C PHE A 52 28.81 14.16 13.06
N ILE A 53 29.52 15.17 13.59
CA ILE A 53 29.64 15.38 15.05
C ILE A 53 28.26 15.67 15.67
N GLY A 54 27.32 16.16 14.87
CA GLY A 54 25.93 16.34 15.28
C GLY A 54 25.22 15.06 15.73
N ASN A 55 25.71 13.88 15.31
CA ASN A 55 25.05 12.60 15.53
C ASN A 55 25.10 12.17 17.01
N PRO A 56 24.00 11.64 17.58
CA PRO A 56 23.97 11.24 18.99
C PRO A 56 25.06 10.24 19.38
N ARG A 57 25.32 9.21 18.58
CA ARG A 57 26.42 8.27 18.84
C ARG A 57 27.78 8.93 18.97
N VAL A 58 28.03 9.95 18.16
CA VAL A 58 29.29 10.70 18.23
C VAL A 58 29.34 11.50 19.52
N LYS A 59 28.29 12.27 19.82
CA LYS A 59 28.24 13.12 21.02
C LYS A 59 28.21 12.37 22.34
N GLU A 60 27.45 11.27 22.39
CA GLU A 60 27.10 10.58 23.63
C GLU A 60 28.03 9.39 23.92
N SER A 61 28.79 8.90 22.93
CA SER A 61 29.63 7.71 23.09
C SER A 61 31.03 7.88 22.51
N LEU A 62 31.19 8.10 21.20
CA LEU A 62 32.50 8.04 20.56
C LEU A 62 33.42 9.21 20.96
N TRP A 63 32.89 10.43 21.04
CA TRP A 63 33.68 11.63 21.34
C TRP A 63 34.11 11.68 22.81
N PRO A 64 33.24 11.41 23.81
CA PRO A 64 33.68 11.32 25.21
C PRO A 64 34.77 10.25 25.43
N VAL A 65 34.67 9.10 24.76
CA VAL A 65 35.69 8.03 24.83
C VAL A 65 37.00 8.49 24.20
N ALA A 66 36.95 9.20 23.07
CA ALA A 66 38.16 9.72 22.45
C ALA A 66 38.90 10.73 23.34
N LEU A 67 38.15 11.60 24.03
CA LEU A 67 38.70 12.55 24.99
C LEU A 67 39.30 11.87 26.22
N SER A 68 38.61 10.89 26.81
CA SER A 68 39.09 10.20 28.01
C SER A 68 40.29 9.29 27.73
N ALA A 69 40.30 8.59 26.59
CA ALA A 69 41.40 7.73 26.17
C ALA A 69 42.56 8.51 25.52
N SER A 70 42.38 9.81 25.24
CA SER A 70 43.31 10.62 24.43
C SER A 70 43.71 9.95 23.10
N SER A 71 42.79 9.20 22.49
CA SER A 71 42.97 8.53 21.19
C SER A 71 41.75 8.74 20.29
N LEU A 72 41.99 8.98 19.00
CA LEU A 72 40.93 9.10 17.98
C LEU A 72 40.57 7.77 17.30
N ASP A 73 41.21 6.65 17.62
CA ASP A 73 41.13 5.42 16.82
C ASP A 73 39.69 4.91 16.61
N THR A 74 38.88 4.90 17.68
CA THR A 74 37.47 4.49 17.58
C THR A 74 36.64 5.46 16.72
N MET A 75 36.98 6.75 16.76
CA MET A 75 36.35 7.77 15.94
C MET A 75 36.76 7.63 14.47
N LEU A 76 38.03 7.37 14.18
CA LEU A 76 38.55 7.18 12.81
C LEU A 76 37.86 6.01 12.09
N ASN A 77 37.62 4.89 12.79
CA ASN A 77 36.86 3.76 12.25
C ASN A 77 35.41 4.14 11.88
N PHE A 78 34.77 4.98 12.70
CA PHE A 78 33.43 5.48 12.39
C PHE A 78 33.46 6.48 11.22
N MET A 79 34.48 7.34 11.15
CA MET A 79 34.67 8.29 10.04
C MET A 79 34.88 7.58 8.70
N ALA A 80 35.57 6.44 8.70
CA ALA A 80 35.83 5.65 7.50
C ALA A 80 34.54 5.07 6.88
N THR A 81 33.60 4.64 7.71
CA THR A 81 32.43 3.86 7.28
C THR A 81 31.16 4.69 7.17
N ARG A 82 30.96 5.68 8.05
CA ARG A 82 29.66 6.36 8.18
C ARG A 82 29.23 7.16 6.94
N PRO A 83 30.08 7.95 6.27
CA PRO A 83 29.65 8.75 5.12
C PRO A 83 29.09 7.89 3.97
N ALA A 84 29.65 6.69 3.76
CA ALA A 84 29.24 5.77 2.69
C ALA A 84 27.83 5.19 2.88
N LEU A 85 27.31 5.16 4.12
CA LEU A 85 25.98 4.62 4.42
C LEU A 85 24.83 5.52 3.94
N GLY A 86 25.11 6.76 3.53
CA GLY A 86 24.08 7.68 3.06
C GLY A 86 23.14 8.17 4.19
N HIS A 87 21.88 8.38 3.85
CA HIS A 87 20.87 9.02 4.69
C HIS A 87 19.70 8.07 4.98
N CYS A 88 18.94 8.36 6.03
CA CYS A 88 17.64 7.71 6.23
C CYS A 88 16.79 7.92 4.97
N PRO A 89 16.15 6.86 4.41
CA PRO A 89 15.24 6.99 3.27
C PRO A 89 13.94 7.73 3.64
N GLU A 90 13.77 8.05 4.92
CA GLU A 90 12.59 8.66 5.50
C GLU A 90 11.35 7.78 5.27
N ASP A 91 10.27 8.36 4.74
CA ASP A 91 9.00 7.65 4.46
C ASP A 91 9.02 6.99 3.07
N LYS A 92 10.15 7.04 2.35
CA LYS A 92 10.27 6.43 1.03
C LYS A 92 10.63 4.96 1.19
N SER A 93 9.84 4.10 0.57
CA SER A 93 10.21 2.71 0.39
C SER A 93 11.48 2.60 -0.45
N SER A 94 12.40 1.74 -0.04
CA SER A 94 13.64 1.50 -0.76
C SER A 94 13.98 0.02 -0.75
N GLU A 95 14.06 -0.58 -1.94
CA GLU A 95 14.52 -1.95 -2.13
C GLU A 95 16.05 -2.04 -2.07
N GLY A 96 16.58 -3.16 -1.55
CA GLY A 96 18.02 -3.45 -1.52
C GLY A 96 18.82 -2.77 -0.40
N ASN A 97 18.19 -1.97 0.46
CA ASN A 97 18.84 -1.42 1.65
C ASN A 97 18.94 -2.46 2.78
N GLU A 98 19.96 -2.32 3.62
CA GLU A 98 20.13 -3.11 4.84
C GLU A 98 19.24 -2.55 5.97
N TRP A 99 18.46 -3.44 6.58
CA TRP A 99 17.49 -3.10 7.62
C TRP A 99 17.76 -3.89 8.90
N TYR A 100 17.50 -3.23 10.03
CA TYR A 100 17.70 -3.78 11.37
C TYR A 100 16.36 -3.94 12.06
N TYR A 101 16.10 -5.15 12.53
CA TYR A 101 14.88 -5.52 13.23
C TYR A 101 15.21 -6.23 14.52
N PRO A 102 14.48 -5.98 15.61
CA PRO A 102 14.57 -6.82 16.78
C PRO A 102 13.80 -8.14 16.53
N PRO A 103 14.40 -9.31 16.83
CA PRO A 103 13.75 -10.61 16.59
C PRO A 103 12.41 -10.78 17.33
N ASP A 104 12.24 -10.12 18.48
CA ASP A 104 11.02 -10.15 19.28
C ASP A 104 9.94 -9.16 18.80
N ARG A 105 10.28 -8.22 17.90
CA ARG A 105 9.36 -7.22 17.33
C ARG A 105 9.64 -7.00 15.83
N PRO A 106 9.32 -7.97 14.96
CA PRO A 106 9.61 -7.88 13.52
C PRO A 106 8.88 -6.74 12.82
N GLU A 107 7.89 -6.12 13.46
CA GLU A 107 7.22 -4.93 12.96
C GLU A 107 8.07 -3.64 13.01
N MET A 108 9.20 -3.63 13.74
CA MET A 108 10.07 -2.45 13.84
C MET A 108 11.21 -2.49 12.81
N ALA A 109 11.13 -1.63 11.80
CA ALA A 109 12.11 -1.51 10.72
C ALA A 109 12.99 -0.26 10.90
N ILE A 110 14.28 -0.47 11.22
CA ILE A 110 15.26 0.61 11.32
C ILE A 110 16.26 0.51 10.17
N CYS A 111 16.40 1.56 9.36
CA CYS A 111 17.40 1.56 8.29
C CYS A 111 18.83 1.58 8.86
N LYS A 112 19.79 1.00 8.14
CA LYS A 112 21.20 0.96 8.57
C LYS A 112 21.79 2.31 9.02
N PRO A 113 21.57 3.44 8.32
CA PRO A 113 22.02 4.75 8.80
C PRO A 113 21.48 5.14 10.18
N CYS A 114 20.17 4.92 10.42
CA CYS A 114 19.55 5.23 11.72
C CYS A 114 19.99 4.27 12.82
N TYR A 115 20.17 2.99 12.50
CA TYR A 115 20.71 2.02 13.46
C TYR A 115 22.11 2.44 13.92
N GLU A 116 23.01 2.75 12.97
CA GLU A 116 24.39 3.15 13.26
C GLU A 116 24.48 4.46 14.06
N ASP A 117 23.61 5.44 13.81
CA ASP A 117 23.68 6.77 14.46
C ASP A 117 22.96 6.86 15.81
N TYR A 118 21.87 6.12 15.99
CA TYR A 118 20.96 6.30 17.13
C TYR A 118 20.84 5.07 18.03
N PHE A 119 20.94 3.86 17.50
CA PHE A 119 20.64 2.64 18.27
C PHE A 119 21.90 1.90 18.72
N LYS A 120 22.91 1.79 17.86
CA LYS A 120 24.07 0.90 18.06
C LYS A 120 24.86 1.19 19.34
N HIS A 121 24.98 2.45 19.77
CA HIS A 121 25.68 2.81 21.02
C HIS A 121 24.82 2.72 22.27
N THR A 122 23.53 2.46 22.12
CA THR A 122 22.58 2.36 23.24
C THR A 122 22.56 0.94 23.80
N ARG A 123 22.00 0.78 25.01
CA ARG A 123 21.75 -0.55 25.62
C ARG A 123 20.85 -1.47 24.77
N PHE A 124 20.17 -0.92 23.76
CA PHE A 124 19.30 -1.67 22.86
C PHE A 124 20.00 -2.09 21.57
N GLY A 125 21.20 -1.60 21.26
CA GLY A 125 21.88 -1.86 19.99
C GLY A 125 22.02 -3.36 19.66
N ASN A 126 22.33 -4.17 20.67
CA ASN A 126 22.52 -5.63 20.53
C ASN A 126 21.22 -6.42 20.39
N LYS A 127 20.06 -5.76 20.50
CA LYS A 127 18.74 -6.40 20.34
C LYS A 127 18.28 -6.43 18.89
N PHE A 128 18.96 -5.71 17.99
CA PHE A 128 18.62 -5.67 16.58
C PHE A 128 19.51 -6.62 15.78
N SER A 129 18.89 -7.31 14.83
CA SER A 129 19.54 -8.20 13.88
C SER A 129 19.37 -7.66 12.47
N LEU A 130 20.40 -7.85 11.65
CA LEU A 130 20.35 -7.51 10.23
C LEU A 130 19.40 -8.48 9.51
N TYR A 131 18.46 -7.95 8.76
CA TYR A 131 17.57 -8.70 7.89
C TYR A 131 17.32 -7.91 6.61
N THR A 132 17.40 -8.57 5.47
CA THR A 132 17.18 -7.96 4.15
C THR A 132 15.83 -8.44 3.64
N PRO A 133 14.74 -7.67 3.82
CA PRO A 133 13.41 -8.05 3.33
C PRO A 133 13.40 -8.13 1.80
N SER A 134 12.61 -9.05 1.25
CA SER A 134 12.36 -9.19 -0.19
C SER A 134 11.35 -8.17 -0.74
N GLY A 135 11.00 -7.13 0.04
CA GLY A 135 10.02 -6.11 -0.31
C GLY A 135 10.32 -4.74 0.32
N GLU A 136 9.53 -3.75 -0.07
CA GLU A 136 9.65 -2.35 0.36
C GLU A 136 9.44 -2.16 1.87
N SER A 137 10.39 -1.48 2.54
CA SER A 137 10.29 -1.09 3.97
C SER A 137 10.52 0.42 4.14
N THR A 138 9.95 1.01 5.20
CA THR A 138 10.16 2.42 5.59
C THR A 138 10.84 2.49 6.95
N CYS A 139 11.54 3.58 7.25
CA CYS A 139 12.27 3.67 8.52
C CYS A 139 11.42 4.26 9.64
N ASP A 140 11.12 3.43 10.63
CA ASP A 140 10.30 3.81 11.77
C ASP A 140 10.94 4.87 12.66
N HIS A 141 12.27 5.02 12.62
CA HIS A 141 12.99 6.06 13.37
C HIS A 141 12.54 7.50 13.00
N ASN A 142 11.77 7.70 11.93
CA ASN A 142 11.14 8.99 11.63
C ASN A 142 10.01 9.35 12.60
N LEU A 143 9.42 8.38 13.28
CA LEU A 143 8.42 8.63 14.29
C LEU A 143 9.08 9.34 15.49
N TRP A 144 8.64 10.56 15.77
CA TRP A 144 9.22 11.39 16.84
C TRP A 144 9.09 10.76 18.22
N TYR A 145 8.03 9.97 18.44
CA TYR A 145 7.91 9.14 19.64
C TYR A 145 9.14 8.25 19.85
N ILE A 146 9.59 7.54 18.81
CA ILE A 146 10.76 6.64 18.90
C ILE A 146 12.00 7.43 19.25
N ARG A 147 12.23 8.57 18.58
CA ARG A 147 13.42 9.41 18.82
C ARG A 147 13.54 9.83 20.28
N ARG A 148 12.42 10.25 20.88
CA ARG A 148 12.37 10.68 22.29
C ARG A 148 12.50 9.50 23.24
N MET A 149 11.71 8.45 23.03
CA MET A 149 11.60 7.33 23.95
C MET A 149 12.80 6.39 23.91
N LEU A 150 13.52 6.34 22.77
CA LEU A 150 14.80 5.65 22.69
C LEU A 150 15.74 6.18 23.77
N LYS A 151 15.93 7.50 23.84
CA LYS A 151 16.82 8.14 24.82
C LYS A 151 16.38 7.87 26.26
N VAL A 152 15.07 7.96 26.54
CA VAL A 152 14.50 7.76 27.88
C VAL A 152 14.66 6.31 28.35
N HIS A 153 14.23 5.35 27.55
CA HIS A 153 14.22 3.94 27.95
C HIS A 153 15.57 3.26 27.78
N SER A 154 16.43 3.72 26.86
CA SER A 154 17.78 3.16 26.74
C SER A 154 18.64 3.46 27.97
N ALA A 155 18.43 4.61 28.61
CA ALA A 155 19.14 4.99 29.83
C ALA A 155 18.79 4.04 31.00
N THR A 156 17.52 3.67 31.13
CA THR A 156 17.03 2.74 32.17
C THR A 156 17.13 1.26 31.77
N GLY A 157 17.41 0.97 30.49
CA GLY A 157 17.43 -0.39 29.95
C GLY A 157 16.05 -1.03 29.81
N ASN A 158 14.96 -0.25 29.89
CA ASN A 158 13.60 -0.78 29.87
C ASN A 158 13.10 -1.04 28.43
N TRP A 159 13.55 -2.16 27.86
CA TRP A 159 13.20 -2.58 26.50
C TRP A 159 11.70 -2.84 26.30
N ILE A 160 11.03 -3.39 27.32
CA ILE A 160 9.60 -3.74 27.24
C ILE A 160 8.75 -2.47 27.14
N ALA A 161 9.05 -1.45 27.94
CA ALA A 161 8.34 -0.17 27.86
C ALA A 161 8.54 0.49 26.48
N PHE A 162 9.78 0.53 25.99
CA PHE A 162 10.12 1.09 24.68
C PHE A 162 9.34 0.41 23.54
N THR A 163 9.38 -0.93 23.48
CA THR A 163 8.70 -1.70 22.42
C THR A 163 7.18 -1.65 22.55
N THR A 164 6.63 -1.65 23.76
CA THR A 164 5.18 -1.53 23.99
C THR A 164 4.66 -0.17 23.50
N GLY A 165 5.37 0.91 23.85
CA GLY A 165 5.06 2.25 23.37
C GLY A 165 5.18 2.38 21.86
N PHE A 166 6.21 1.77 21.27
CA PHE A 166 6.41 1.72 19.83
C PHE A 166 5.25 1.03 19.11
N SER A 167 4.91 -0.21 19.48
CA SER A 167 3.80 -0.94 18.87
C SER A 167 2.46 -0.23 19.07
N LYS A 168 2.29 0.53 20.16
CA LYS A 168 1.13 1.38 20.37
C LYS A 168 1.10 2.54 19.37
N ARG A 169 2.21 3.26 19.20
CA ARG A 169 2.31 4.40 18.26
C ARG A 169 2.10 3.97 16.80
N LEU A 170 2.58 2.79 16.38
CA LEU A 170 2.37 2.27 15.02
C LEU A 170 0.89 2.02 14.69
N GLN A 171 0.08 1.68 15.71
CA GLN A 171 -1.35 1.40 15.51
C GLN A 171 -2.21 2.67 15.44
N LEU A 172 -1.64 3.83 15.78
CA LEU A 172 -2.35 5.10 15.72
C LEU A 172 -2.41 5.61 14.28
N HIS A 173 -3.56 6.17 13.92
CA HIS A 173 -3.72 6.80 12.61
C HIS A 173 -2.69 7.94 12.41
N PRO A 174 -2.05 8.05 11.25
CA PRO A 174 -1.09 9.13 10.98
C PRO A 174 -1.79 10.49 11.06
N CYS A 175 -1.07 11.54 11.44
CA CYS A 175 -1.64 12.89 11.55
C CYS A 175 -2.36 13.30 10.25
N PRO A 176 -3.61 13.80 10.32
CA PRO A 176 -4.35 14.23 9.13
C PRO A 176 -3.79 15.53 8.52
N LYS A 177 -2.75 16.10 9.12
CA LYS A 177 -2.14 17.37 8.69
C LYS A 177 -3.23 18.45 8.64
N ALA A 178 -3.32 19.20 7.53
CA ALA A 178 -4.32 20.25 7.35
C ALA A 178 -5.68 19.72 6.85
N GLN A 179 -5.85 18.41 6.63
CA GLN A 179 -7.13 17.85 6.23
C GLN A 179 -8.12 17.92 7.40
N ALA A 180 -9.30 18.46 7.14
CA ALA A 180 -10.41 18.44 8.08
C ALA A 180 -11.00 17.04 8.13
N ILE A 181 -11.06 16.45 9.32
CA ILE A 181 -11.56 15.09 9.55
C ILE A 181 -12.77 15.17 10.47
N ALA A 182 -13.76 14.30 10.23
CA ALA A 182 -14.93 14.18 11.10
C ALA A 182 -14.50 13.79 12.52
N GLY A 183 -15.07 14.47 13.51
CA GLY A 183 -14.75 14.35 14.92
C GLY A 183 -14.67 12.92 15.47
N PRO A 184 -15.62 12.01 15.13
CA PRO A 184 -15.64 10.64 15.67
C PRO A 184 -14.57 9.71 15.09
N GLU A 185 -13.95 10.04 13.97
CA GLU A 185 -12.99 9.13 13.32
C GLU A 185 -11.68 9.01 14.08
N ARG A 186 -11.36 9.94 15.00
CA ARG A 186 -10.07 10.05 15.67
C ARG A 186 -10.17 10.60 17.09
N THR A 187 -9.28 10.16 17.97
CA THR A 187 -9.11 10.79 19.28
C THR A 187 -8.37 12.11 19.12
N TRP A 188 -8.91 13.16 19.74
CA TRP A 188 -8.32 14.49 19.77
C TRP A 188 -7.92 14.87 21.19
N PHE A 189 -6.89 15.71 21.31
CA PHE A 189 -6.38 16.18 22.59
C PHE A 189 -6.43 17.71 22.62
N TRP A 190 -7.12 18.24 23.62
CA TRP A 190 -7.14 19.66 23.94
C TRP A 190 -6.14 19.97 25.04
N SER A 191 -5.41 21.08 24.89
CA SER A 191 -4.60 21.60 25.98
C SER A 191 -5.43 22.50 26.90
N SER A 192 -5.23 22.33 28.21
CA SER A 192 -5.72 23.25 29.26
C SER A 192 -4.81 24.48 29.43
N ARG A 193 -3.62 24.49 28.82
CA ARG A 193 -2.74 25.66 28.84
C ARG A 193 -3.22 26.74 27.87
N VAL A 194 -2.77 27.95 28.15
CA VAL A 194 -2.98 29.13 27.30
C VAL A 194 -1.96 29.09 26.15
N PRO A 195 -2.35 29.35 24.90
CA PRO A 195 -3.67 29.81 24.44
C PRO A 195 -4.73 28.72 24.32
N SER A 196 -5.96 29.05 24.74
CA SER A 196 -7.15 28.22 24.52
C SER A 196 -7.38 28.07 23.02
N GLY A 197 -7.59 26.85 22.53
CA GLY A 197 -7.73 26.58 21.10
C GLY A 197 -6.81 25.48 20.60
N PHE A 198 -5.81 25.10 21.40
CA PHE A 198 -4.76 24.20 20.94
C PHE A 198 -5.22 22.74 20.91
N LEU A 199 -5.70 22.34 19.72
CA LEU A 199 -6.22 21.01 19.43
C LEU A 199 -5.25 20.21 18.56
N ILE A 200 -4.88 19.01 19.02
CA ILE A 200 -3.97 18.12 18.30
C ILE A 200 -4.55 16.71 18.18
N CYS A 201 -4.19 15.99 17.12
CA CYS A 201 -4.59 14.59 16.97
C CYS A 201 -3.75 13.67 17.88
N GLU A 202 -4.27 12.47 18.15
CA GLU A 202 -3.61 11.45 18.97
C GLU A 202 -2.17 11.14 18.54
N ALA A 203 -1.88 11.03 17.23
CA ALA A 203 -0.51 10.80 16.76
C ALA A 203 0.46 11.93 17.14
N CYS A 204 0.05 13.19 17.01
CA CYS A 204 0.88 14.33 17.42
C CYS A 204 1.02 14.43 18.94
N TYR A 205 -0.03 14.08 19.70
CA TYR A 205 0.08 13.98 21.16
C TYR A 205 1.14 12.94 21.55
N TRP A 206 1.10 11.74 20.96
CA TRP A 206 2.08 10.70 21.23
C TRP A 206 3.50 11.11 20.83
N ASP A 207 3.67 11.67 19.63
CA ASP A 207 4.97 12.05 19.11
C ASP A 207 5.65 13.13 19.97
N TYR A 208 4.90 14.12 20.46
CA TYR A 208 5.49 15.34 21.04
C TYR A 208 5.20 15.57 22.53
N PHE A 209 4.14 14.98 23.10
CA PHE A 209 3.68 15.28 24.46
C PHE A 209 3.50 14.06 25.38
N HIS A 210 3.23 12.87 24.84
CA HIS A 210 3.14 11.65 25.66
C HIS A 210 4.46 11.40 26.39
N ASP A 211 4.36 10.93 27.64
CA ASP A 211 5.46 10.76 28.60
C ASP A 211 6.41 11.97 28.66
N SER A 212 5.85 13.18 28.50
CA SER A 212 6.53 14.45 28.76
C SER A 212 5.96 15.11 30.02
N PRO A 213 6.68 16.08 30.61
CA PRO A 213 6.15 16.92 31.69
C PRO A 213 4.82 17.62 31.33
N GLU A 214 4.57 17.86 30.04
CA GLU A 214 3.37 18.56 29.56
C GLU A 214 2.17 17.63 29.35
N SER A 215 2.32 16.32 29.47
CA SER A 215 1.24 15.34 29.24
C SER A 215 -0.03 15.61 30.07
N GLN A 216 0.15 16.05 31.32
CA GLN A 216 -0.94 16.37 32.25
C GLN A 216 -1.78 17.58 31.81
N SER A 217 -1.22 18.45 30.97
CA SER A 217 -1.94 19.60 30.43
C SER A 217 -2.87 19.25 29.26
N PHE A 218 -2.89 18.01 28.82
CA PHE A 218 -3.76 17.57 27.72
C PHE A 218 -4.89 16.69 28.23
N GLN A 219 -6.08 16.94 27.70
CA GLN A 219 -7.28 16.15 27.96
C GLN A 219 -7.81 15.59 26.65
N ALA A 220 -8.14 14.30 26.65
CA ALA A 220 -8.78 13.68 25.49
C ALA A 220 -10.19 14.25 25.33
N THR A 221 -10.50 14.74 24.13
CA THR A 221 -11.79 15.35 23.80
C THR A 221 -12.49 14.52 22.73
N ARG A 222 -13.79 14.29 22.93
CA ARG A 222 -14.67 13.67 21.94
C ARG A 222 -15.39 14.76 21.17
N MET A 223 -15.23 14.76 19.85
CA MET A 223 -15.93 15.69 18.96
C MET A 223 -17.19 15.04 18.40
N GLY A 224 -18.24 15.84 18.18
CA GLY A 224 -19.52 15.33 17.66
C GLY A 224 -19.47 14.94 16.17
N PRO A 225 -20.44 14.17 15.66
CA PRO A 225 -20.46 13.68 14.27
C PRO A 225 -20.48 14.78 13.21
N ALA A 226 -21.13 15.91 13.50
CA ALA A 226 -21.19 17.07 12.60
C ALA A 226 -19.97 18.01 12.71
N GLN A 227 -19.06 17.78 13.67
CA GLN A 227 -17.91 18.64 13.90
C GLN A 227 -16.71 18.10 13.11
N GLN A 228 -16.00 18.99 12.41
CA GLN A 228 -14.73 18.67 11.76
C GLN A 228 -13.59 19.36 12.48
N ALA A 229 -12.44 18.69 12.58
CA ALA A 229 -11.22 19.26 13.16
C ALA A 229 -10.02 19.08 12.24
N THR A 230 -9.09 20.03 12.36
CA THR A 230 -7.74 19.97 11.79
C THR A 230 -6.73 19.95 12.92
N CYS A 231 -5.59 19.30 12.70
CA CYS A 231 -4.54 19.26 13.71
C CYS A 231 -3.76 20.57 13.73
N SER A 232 -3.66 21.23 14.89
CA SER A 232 -2.89 22.48 15.02
C SER A 232 -1.40 22.29 14.68
N MET A 233 -0.86 21.09 14.89
CA MET A 233 0.51 20.71 14.51
C MET A 233 0.74 20.60 12.99
N SER A 234 -0.29 20.82 12.17
CA SER A 234 -0.16 20.85 10.71
C SER A 234 0.57 22.09 10.19
N GLN A 235 0.51 23.20 10.93
CA GLN A 235 1.07 24.47 10.49
C GLN A 235 2.55 24.60 10.87
N ALA A 236 3.38 25.11 9.94
CA ALA A 236 4.82 25.26 10.14
C ALA A 236 5.17 26.16 11.34
N ASN A 237 4.37 27.19 11.60
CA ASN A 237 4.50 28.14 12.72
C ASN A 237 4.19 27.55 14.09
N ILE A 238 3.71 26.30 14.15
CA ILE A 238 3.48 25.55 15.39
C ILE A 238 4.41 24.34 15.45
N LEU A 239 4.49 23.58 14.35
CA LEU A 239 5.30 22.37 14.27
C LEU A 239 6.80 22.63 14.48
N ILE A 240 7.36 23.66 13.83
CA ILE A 240 8.79 23.98 13.92
C ILE A 240 9.19 24.38 15.35
N PRO A 241 8.48 25.31 16.03
CA PRO A 241 8.72 25.59 17.45
C PRO A 241 8.67 24.34 18.33
N MET A 242 7.70 23.44 18.10
CA MET A 242 7.56 22.23 18.91
C MET A 242 8.73 21.25 18.70
N VAL A 243 9.12 21.02 17.46
CA VAL A 243 10.28 20.18 17.13
C VAL A 243 11.55 20.72 17.80
N ARG A 244 11.73 22.05 17.82
CA ARG A 244 12.84 22.69 18.53
C ARG A 244 12.74 22.49 20.04
N ALA A 245 11.59 22.75 20.64
CA ALA A 245 11.34 22.55 22.06
C ALA A 245 11.67 21.13 22.51
N VAL A 246 11.19 20.13 21.79
CA VAL A 246 11.51 18.72 22.07
C VAL A 246 13.00 18.42 21.93
N SER A 247 13.66 18.98 20.89
CA SER A 247 15.09 18.73 20.65
C SER A 247 15.98 19.34 21.73
N TYR A 248 15.60 20.48 22.30
CA TYR A 248 16.33 21.15 23.38
C TYR A 248 15.82 20.80 24.79
N GLY A 249 14.71 20.08 24.91
CA GLY A 249 14.05 19.81 26.19
C GLY A 249 13.38 21.05 26.82
N ASP A 250 13.05 22.07 26.03
CA ASP A 250 12.52 23.36 26.48
C ASP A 250 11.08 23.57 25.98
N PHE A 251 10.12 22.96 26.69
CA PHE A 251 8.68 23.14 26.45
C PHE A 251 8.16 24.55 26.79
N PRO A 252 8.67 25.26 27.82
CA PRO A 252 8.28 26.65 28.08
C PRO A 252 8.46 27.57 26.88
N MET A 253 9.57 27.44 26.12
CA MET A 253 9.77 28.16 24.86
C MET A 253 8.63 27.92 23.86
N PHE A 254 8.15 26.67 23.73
CA PHE A 254 7.05 26.35 22.83
C PHE A 254 5.77 27.08 23.22
N TRP A 255 5.38 27.02 24.51
CA TRP A 255 4.17 27.68 24.99
C TRP A 255 4.21 29.20 24.85
N HIS A 256 5.35 29.83 25.17
CA HIS A 256 5.55 31.25 24.92
C HIS A 256 5.41 31.61 23.43
N THR A 257 5.98 30.78 22.55
CA THR A 257 5.86 30.98 21.10
C THR A 257 4.42 30.80 20.62
N LEU A 258 3.71 29.77 21.11
CA LEU A 258 2.33 29.50 20.76
C LEU A 258 1.40 30.63 21.21
N GLN A 259 1.65 31.20 22.40
CA GLN A 259 0.95 32.40 22.87
C GLN A 259 1.11 33.56 21.89
N ALA A 260 2.34 33.86 21.47
CA ALA A 260 2.60 34.91 20.49
C ALA A 260 1.91 34.62 19.14
N VAL A 261 1.87 33.36 18.70
CA VAL A 261 1.16 32.94 17.48
C VAL A 261 -0.35 33.14 17.60
N SER A 262 -0.96 32.85 18.75
CA SER A 262 -2.41 33.01 18.96
C SER A 262 -2.90 34.46 18.96
N GLN A 263 -2.00 35.42 19.18
CA GLN A 263 -2.29 36.85 19.07
C GLN A 263 -2.33 37.35 17.62
N GLN A 264 -1.98 36.48 16.67
CA GLN A 264 -1.96 36.77 15.24
C GLN A 264 -3.12 36.06 14.54
N GLN A 265 -3.56 36.60 13.39
CA GLN A 265 -4.47 35.85 12.54
C GLN A 265 -3.82 34.54 12.07
N THR A 266 -4.61 33.46 12.06
CA THR A 266 -4.14 32.14 11.63
C THR A 266 -3.58 32.17 10.21
N CYS A 267 -2.55 31.36 9.95
CA CYS A 267 -1.92 31.28 8.64
C CYS A 267 -2.87 30.60 7.64
N ASN A 268 -3.61 31.42 6.89
CA ASN A 268 -4.70 30.98 6.03
C ASN A 268 -4.17 30.49 4.65
N PRO A 269 -4.45 29.24 4.22
CA PRO A 269 -4.06 28.74 2.91
C PRO A 269 -4.82 29.38 1.74
N GLN A 270 -5.96 30.04 1.98
CA GLN A 270 -6.68 30.85 0.98
C GLN A 270 -6.26 32.33 0.95
N GLY A 271 -5.34 32.74 1.84
CA GLY A 271 -4.82 34.10 1.92
C GLY A 271 -5.45 34.94 3.02
N ALA A 272 -4.81 36.06 3.36
CA ALA A 272 -5.24 36.98 4.41
C ALA A 272 -5.23 38.44 3.91
N ARG A 273 -6.05 39.28 4.54
CA ARG A 273 -6.22 40.72 4.24
C ARG A 273 -6.11 41.51 5.54
N GLY A 274 -5.69 42.77 5.47
CA GLY A 274 -5.66 43.68 6.62
C GLY A 274 -4.73 43.29 7.76
N ILE A 275 -3.76 42.39 7.53
CA ILE A 275 -2.73 42.01 8.52
C ILE A 275 -1.39 42.68 8.23
N THR A 276 -0.55 42.78 9.26
CA THR A 276 0.85 43.17 9.08
C THR A 276 1.61 42.06 8.37
N TRP A 277 2.10 42.38 7.17
CA TRP A 277 2.97 41.52 6.38
C TRP A 277 4.43 41.84 6.64
N TYR A 278 5.28 40.84 6.49
CA TYR A 278 6.73 40.96 6.63
C TYR A 278 7.43 40.41 5.40
N THR A 279 8.61 40.95 5.12
CA THR A 279 9.43 40.62 3.95
C THR A 279 10.91 40.71 4.31
N LEU A 280 11.79 40.34 3.38
CA LEU A 280 13.24 40.49 3.54
C LEU A 280 13.67 41.95 3.30
N PRO A 281 14.87 42.37 3.73
CA PRO A 281 15.28 43.78 3.66
C PRO A 281 15.24 44.40 2.26
N ASN A 282 15.51 43.62 1.21
CA ASN A 282 15.42 44.07 -0.19
C ASN A 282 14.02 43.93 -0.82
N ASP A 283 13.03 43.50 -0.03
CA ASP A 283 11.63 43.30 -0.43
C ASP A 283 11.43 42.58 -1.78
N PRO A 284 11.81 41.29 -1.88
CA PRO A 284 11.68 40.57 -3.12
C PRO A 284 10.20 40.36 -3.49
N PRO A 285 9.86 40.36 -4.79
CA PRO A 285 8.48 40.21 -5.24
C PRO A 285 7.93 38.83 -4.89
N GLU A 286 6.61 38.76 -4.67
CA GLU A 286 5.85 37.54 -4.35
C GLU A 286 6.30 36.80 -3.08
N PHE A 287 7.01 37.48 -2.18
CA PHE A 287 7.42 36.96 -0.89
C PHE A 287 6.84 37.77 0.25
N ASP A 288 5.97 37.12 1.00
CA ASP A 288 5.13 37.73 2.02
C ASP A 288 5.01 36.75 3.20
N ILE A 289 5.38 37.20 4.40
CA ILE A 289 5.28 36.41 5.64
C ILE A 289 4.21 37.02 6.54
N CYS A 290 3.25 36.19 6.96
CA CYS A 290 2.22 36.64 7.89
C CYS A 290 2.74 36.74 9.34
N GLY A 291 2.05 37.52 10.18
CA GLY A 291 2.38 37.67 11.60
C GLY A 291 2.50 36.36 12.37
N ALA A 292 1.66 35.36 12.08
CA ALA A 292 1.73 34.04 12.73
C ALA A 292 3.03 33.28 12.40
N CYS A 293 3.49 33.30 11.15
CA CYS A 293 4.77 32.71 10.76
C CYS A 293 5.98 33.53 11.26
N MET A 294 5.82 34.85 11.38
CA MET A 294 6.82 35.72 12.01
C MET A 294 7.02 35.38 13.49
N ALA A 295 5.92 35.30 14.25
CA ALA A 295 5.97 34.95 15.67
C ALA A 295 6.43 33.50 15.91
N GLY A 296 5.88 32.55 15.15
CA GLY A 296 6.12 31.12 15.33
C GLY A 296 7.41 30.63 14.69
N THR A 297 7.41 30.52 13.36
CA THR A 297 8.52 29.91 12.59
C THR A 297 9.81 30.72 12.73
N ILE A 298 9.76 32.04 12.50
CA ILE A 298 10.95 32.90 12.50
C ILE A 298 11.36 33.25 13.94
N GLY A 299 10.39 33.60 14.78
CA GLY A 299 10.60 33.95 16.19
C GLY A 299 11.25 32.83 17.01
N SER A 300 10.82 31.57 16.83
CA SER A 300 11.43 30.42 17.54
C SER A 300 12.89 30.13 17.13
N MET A 301 13.34 30.67 15.99
CA MET A 301 14.73 30.62 15.57
C MET A 301 15.53 31.87 15.99
N ARG A 302 14.88 32.86 16.62
CA ARG A 302 15.45 34.18 16.96
C ARG A 302 15.99 34.94 15.75
N MET A 303 15.25 34.88 14.63
CA MET A 303 15.65 35.45 13.35
C MET A 303 14.74 36.58 12.87
N THR A 304 13.99 37.21 13.77
CA THR A 304 13.05 38.29 13.40
C THR A 304 13.75 39.53 12.87
N HIS A 305 15.00 39.79 13.31
CA HIS A 305 15.84 40.89 12.82
C HIS A 305 16.26 40.75 11.35
N LEU A 306 16.13 39.56 10.76
CA LEU A 306 16.38 39.33 9.34
C LEU A 306 15.24 39.80 8.43
N PHE A 307 14.12 40.27 9.00
CA PHE A 307 12.92 40.67 8.27
C PHE A 307 12.51 42.09 8.64
N LYS A 308 11.78 42.74 7.73
CA LYS A 308 11.16 44.05 7.93
C LYS A 308 9.65 43.97 7.67
N PRO A 309 8.84 44.88 8.26
CA PRO A 309 7.45 45.05 7.85
C PRO A 309 7.36 45.43 6.37
N LYS A 310 6.36 44.88 5.68
CA LYS A 310 6.04 45.17 4.27
C LYS A 310 4.82 46.07 4.18
N GLN A 311 4.92 47.10 3.34
CA GLN A 311 3.77 47.95 3.02
C GLN A 311 2.92 47.24 1.96
N VAL A 312 1.69 46.87 2.33
CA VAL A 312 0.75 46.17 1.46
C VAL A 312 -0.60 46.87 1.57
N ASN A 313 -1.33 46.95 0.45
CA ASN A 313 -2.70 47.48 0.47
C ASN A 313 -3.59 46.58 1.36
N PRO A 314 -4.26 47.12 2.40
CA PRO A 314 -5.08 46.33 3.31
C PRO A 314 -6.19 45.50 2.64
N SER A 315 -6.69 45.96 1.48
CA SER A 315 -7.74 45.26 0.72
C SER A 315 -7.22 44.07 -0.10
N GLU A 316 -5.92 44.00 -0.36
CA GLU A 316 -5.30 42.97 -1.20
C GLU A 316 -5.11 41.67 -0.41
N ALA A 317 -5.59 40.55 -0.96
CA ALA A 317 -5.35 39.24 -0.37
C ALA A 317 -3.94 38.75 -0.75
N ARG A 318 -3.13 38.41 0.25
CA ARG A 318 -1.79 37.83 0.04
C ARG A 318 -1.71 36.44 0.70
N LEU A 319 -0.85 35.59 0.16
CA LEU A 319 -0.56 34.25 0.68
C LEU A 319 0.78 34.25 1.39
N CYS A 320 0.83 33.65 2.59
CA CYS A 320 2.09 33.51 3.31
C CYS A 320 3.01 32.52 2.60
N SER A 321 4.23 32.96 2.28
CA SER A 321 5.25 32.15 1.59
C SER A 321 5.75 30.95 2.41
N PHE A 322 5.45 30.90 3.72
CA PHE A 322 5.72 29.75 4.60
C PHE A 322 4.48 28.88 4.85
N ASN A 323 3.35 29.14 4.17
CA ASN A 323 2.18 28.29 4.27
C ASN A 323 2.38 26.99 3.48
N LEU A 324 2.56 25.88 4.19
CA LEU A 324 2.85 24.55 3.61
C LEU A 324 1.76 24.01 2.67
N TYR A 325 0.51 24.48 2.79
CA TYR A 325 -0.63 23.94 2.03
C TYR A 325 -1.16 24.92 0.98
N GLY A 326 -1.02 26.22 1.22
CA GLY A 326 -1.48 27.27 0.31
C GLY A 326 -0.41 27.77 -0.66
N TYR A 327 0.88 27.68 -0.32
CA TYR A 327 1.95 28.28 -1.13
C TYR A 327 2.87 27.21 -1.74
N PRO A 328 2.90 27.05 -3.08
CA PRO A 328 3.59 25.93 -3.75
C PRO A 328 5.08 25.77 -3.42
N ARG A 329 5.80 26.86 -3.12
CA ARG A 329 7.24 26.85 -2.84
C ARG A 329 7.58 26.90 -1.35
N ALA A 330 6.60 26.77 -0.46
CA ALA A 330 6.82 26.96 0.98
C ALA A 330 7.90 26.05 1.57
N THR A 331 7.92 24.77 1.20
CA THR A 331 8.94 23.82 1.68
C THR A 331 10.36 24.24 1.28
N VAL A 332 10.52 24.72 0.04
CA VAL A 332 11.82 25.18 -0.48
C VAL A 332 12.26 26.43 0.27
N PHE A 333 11.37 27.41 0.45
CA PHE A 333 11.66 28.63 1.18
C PHE A 333 11.96 28.38 2.65
N LEU A 334 11.24 27.47 3.31
CA LEU A 334 11.52 27.06 4.68
C LEU A 334 12.88 26.37 4.81
N GLN A 335 13.24 25.51 3.86
CA GLN A 335 14.56 24.87 3.83
C GLN A 335 15.66 25.93 3.70
N ARG A 336 15.51 26.86 2.75
CA ARG A 336 16.50 27.93 2.53
C ARG A 336 16.55 28.93 3.67
N PHE A 337 15.42 29.20 4.31
CA PHE A 337 15.34 29.99 5.54
C PHE A 337 16.13 29.33 6.66
N ALA A 338 16.01 28.02 6.86
CA ALA A 338 16.77 27.32 7.90
C ALA A 338 18.29 27.39 7.66
N GLU A 339 18.76 27.29 6.41
CA GLU A 339 20.17 27.50 6.06
C GLU A 339 20.61 28.96 6.33
N SER A 340 19.77 29.93 5.97
CA SER A 340 20.01 31.38 6.16
C SER A 340 20.07 31.76 7.65
N ALA A 341 19.15 31.20 8.44
CA ALA A 341 19.11 31.33 9.89
C ALA A 341 20.37 30.77 10.57
N TYR A 342 20.91 29.66 10.04
CA TYR A 342 22.13 29.04 10.57
C TYR A 342 23.35 29.95 10.43
N ILE A 343 23.46 30.66 9.31
CA ILE A 343 24.58 31.57 9.04
C ILE A 343 24.28 33.01 9.47
N ASN A 344 23.08 33.26 10.00
CA ASN A 344 22.57 34.57 10.39
C ASN A 344 22.64 35.62 9.25
N ASP A 345 22.35 35.20 8.02
CA ASP A 345 22.33 36.06 6.83
C ASP A 345 21.07 35.79 6.00
N TRP A 346 20.32 36.84 5.68
CA TRP A 346 19.07 36.77 4.93
C TRP A 346 19.27 36.67 3.41
N ARG A 347 20.46 37.04 2.90
CA ARG A 347 20.75 37.13 1.46
C ARG A 347 20.54 35.81 0.70
N PRO A 348 20.96 34.62 1.19
CA PRO A 348 20.78 33.39 0.42
C PRO A 348 19.31 32.98 0.21
N LEU A 349 18.42 33.35 1.14
CA LEU A 349 16.98 33.20 0.96
C LEU A 349 16.47 34.22 -0.05
N SER A 350 16.88 35.49 0.08
CA SER A 350 16.42 36.53 -0.83
C SER A 350 16.85 36.31 -2.28
N ASP A 351 18.10 35.88 -2.51
CA ASP A 351 18.59 35.52 -3.84
C ASP A 351 17.72 34.42 -4.47
N MET A 352 17.40 33.38 -3.68
CA MET A 352 16.57 32.27 -4.16
C MET A 352 15.13 32.72 -4.45
N VAL A 353 14.55 33.55 -3.59
CA VAL A 353 13.20 34.10 -3.78
C VAL A 353 13.16 34.97 -5.03
N THR A 354 14.15 35.85 -5.21
CA THR A 354 14.26 36.74 -6.37
C THR A 354 14.46 35.95 -7.67
N ASP A 355 15.29 34.91 -7.64
CA ASP A 355 15.47 34.02 -8.79
C ASP A 355 14.16 33.30 -9.16
N LEU A 356 13.39 32.85 -8.15
CA LEU A 356 12.18 32.05 -8.36
C LEU A 356 10.94 32.88 -8.69
N SER A 357 10.81 34.11 -8.21
CA SER A 357 9.65 34.97 -8.51
C SER A 357 9.50 35.20 -10.02
N ALA A 358 10.60 35.32 -10.75
CA ALA A 358 10.61 35.41 -12.22
C ALA A 358 10.50 34.04 -12.92
N ALA A 359 10.51 32.94 -12.18
CA ALA A 359 10.50 31.59 -12.73
C ALA A 359 9.08 30.99 -12.69
N PRO A 360 8.53 30.53 -13.81
CA PRO A 360 7.26 29.83 -13.81
C PRO A 360 7.40 28.41 -13.21
N PRO A 361 6.35 27.85 -12.59
CA PRO A 361 6.41 26.56 -11.88
C PRO A 361 6.83 25.43 -12.82
N CYS A 362 7.52 24.41 -12.34
CA CYS A 362 8.02 23.33 -13.19
C CYS A 362 6.87 22.69 -13.98
N PRO A 363 6.97 22.59 -15.32
CA PRO A 363 5.92 21.99 -16.14
C PRO A 363 5.84 20.48 -15.90
N LYS A 364 6.87 19.89 -15.26
CA LYS A 364 7.02 18.45 -15.06
C LYS A 364 6.92 17.73 -16.41
N ILE A 365 5.75 17.14 -16.67
CA ILE A 365 5.41 16.39 -17.87
C ILE A 365 4.26 17.03 -18.68
N ASP A 366 3.72 18.15 -18.21
CA ASP A 366 2.63 18.88 -18.86
C ASP A 366 3.17 19.63 -20.08
N ARG A 367 2.66 19.26 -21.27
CA ARG A 367 3.14 19.79 -22.55
C ARG A 367 2.66 21.22 -22.81
N ASP A 368 1.54 21.64 -22.23
CA ASP A 368 1.00 22.98 -22.44
C ASP A 368 1.70 23.98 -21.54
N LEU A 369 1.94 23.61 -20.28
CA LEU A 369 2.76 24.43 -19.38
C LEU A 369 4.23 24.54 -19.81
N ALA A 370 4.69 23.65 -20.71
CA ALA A 370 6.07 23.57 -21.19
C ALA A 370 6.41 24.46 -22.40
N LYS A 371 5.42 25.03 -23.09
CA LYS A 371 5.64 25.87 -24.30
C LYS A 371 6.21 27.24 -23.94
N ASN A 372 6.88 27.90 -24.89
CA ASN A 372 7.37 29.28 -24.80
C ASN A 372 8.15 29.58 -23.51
N ARG A 373 9.19 28.78 -23.26
CA ARG A 373 9.94 28.80 -21.98
C ARG A 373 11.43 28.82 -22.18
N ARG A 374 12.13 29.25 -21.12
CA ARG A 374 13.59 29.18 -21.03
C ARG A 374 14.02 27.81 -20.50
N TRP A 375 15.06 27.26 -21.12
CA TRP A 375 15.59 25.94 -20.80
C TRP A 375 17.11 25.96 -20.58
N TRP A 376 17.58 25.07 -19.70
CA TRP A 376 18.98 24.85 -19.37
C TRP A 376 19.33 23.37 -19.56
N GLY A 377 20.62 23.05 -19.62
CA GLY A 377 21.12 21.68 -19.67
C GLY A 377 21.71 21.35 -21.02
N TRP A 378 21.24 20.26 -21.62
CA TRP A 378 21.74 19.70 -22.87
C TRP A 378 20.60 19.40 -23.84
N ASP A 379 20.92 19.07 -25.08
CA ASP A 379 19.92 18.66 -26.07
C ASP A 379 19.15 17.39 -25.61
N ASP A 380 19.85 16.44 -24.99
CA ASP A 380 19.24 15.23 -24.45
C ASP A 380 18.66 15.39 -23.04
N VAL A 381 18.94 16.48 -22.33
CA VAL A 381 18.50 16.71 -20.94
C VAL A 381 18.06 18.16 -20.73
N HIS A 382 16.75 18.36 -20.65
CA HIS A 382 16.13 19.66 -20.56
C HIS A 382 15.77 19.98 -19.11
N ILE A 383 16.21 21.14 -18.64
CA ILE A 383 16.00 21.60 -17.28
C ILE A 383 15.21 22.90 -17.34
N CYS A 384 14.00 22.93 -16.77
CA CYS A 384 13.19 24.15 -16.72
C CYS A 384 13.79 25.17 -15.75
N GLN A 385 13.43 26.45 -15.89
CA GLN A 385 13.95 27.54 -15.05
C GLN A 385 13.88 27.26 -13.54
N GLU A 386 12.74 26.78 -13.04
CA GLU A 386 12.59 26.44 -11.61
C GLU A 386 13.55 25.30 -11.19
N CYS A 387 13.62 24.22 -11.96
CA CYS A 387 14.53 23.11 -11.63
C CYS A 387 16.00 23.50 -11.79
N TYR A 388 16.31 24.41 -12.72
CA TYR A 388 17.64 24.98 -12.85
C TYR A 388 18.03 25.72 -11.57
N ILE A 389 17.19 26.66 -11.11
CA ILE A 389 17.46 27.43 -9.89
C ILE A 389 17.59 26.52 -8.65
N LEU A 390 16.71 25.52 -8.53
CA LEU A 390 16.63 24.64 -7.36
C LEU A 390 17.71 23.55 -7.32
N VAL A 391 18.22 23.11 -8.47
CA VAL A 391 19.07 21.89 -8.55
C VAL A 391 20.40 22.14 -9.26
N ALA A 392 20.40 22.88 -10.36
CA ALA A 392 21.54 22.92 -11.28
C ALA A 392 22.35 24.22 -11.23
N LYS A 393 21.77 25.34 -10.79
CA LYS A 393 22.41 26.65 -10.72
C LYS A 393 23.59 26.62 -9.73
N LYS A 394 24.76 27.07 -10.20
CA LYS A 394 26.06 27.05 -9.52
C LYS A 394 26.57 25.64 -9.20
N THR A 395 26.16 24.62 -9.97
CA THR A 395 26.73 23.26 -9.86
C THR A 395 27.91 23.08 -10.82
N ARG A 396 28.78 22.10 -10.53
CA ARG A 396 29.98 21.83 -11.36
C ARG A 396 29.68 21.49 -12.82
N LEU A 397 28.49 20.95 -13.11
CA LEU A 397 28.07 20.60 -14.46
C LEU A 397 27.50 21.77 -15.25
N GLU A 398 27.09 22.86 -14.59
CA GLU A 398 26.49 24.04 -15.23
C GLU A 398 27.38 24.63 -16.34
N LYS A 399 28.71 24.62 -16.13
CA LYS A 399 29.67 25.11 -17.12
C LYS A 399 29.63 24.33 -18.44
N HIS A 400 29.19 23.07 -18.40
CA HIS A 400 29.10 22.17 -19.55
C HIS A 400 27.71 22.18 -20.22
N PHE A 401 26.78 23.02 -19.76
CA PHE A 401 25.47 23.13 -20.40
C PHE A 401 25.61 23.70 -21.80
N THR A 402 24.97 23.06 -22.78
CA THR A 402 24.83 23.60 -24.14
C THR A 402 23.76 24.68 -24.17
N MET A 403 22.68 24.51 -23.40
CA MET A 403 21.60 25.50 -23.26
C MET A 403 21.73 26.31 -21.97
N LYS A 404 21.68 27.64 -22.05
CA LYS A 404 21.90 28.54 -20.90
C LYS A 404 20.77 29.58 -20.76
N GLY A 405 19.54 29.07 -20.68
CA GLY A 405 18.35 29.90 -20.60
C GLY A 405 17.76 30.25 -21.96
N ASP A 406 18.05 29.40 -22.96
CA ASP A 406 17.61 29.55 -24.34
C ASP A 406 16.08 29.49 -24.38
N HIS A 407 15.48 30.44 -25.11
CA HIS A 407 14.03 30.48 -25.25
C HIS A 407 13.60 29.49 -26.33
N VAL A 408 12.79 28.52 -25.95
CA VAL A 408 12.27 27.49 -26.84
C VAL A 408 10.76 27.63 -26.90
N ALA A 409 10.24 27.85 -28.11
CA ALA A 409 8.80 27.92 -28.36
C ALA A 409 8.13 26.54 -28.22
N GLU A 410 8.82 25.50 -28.68
CA GLU A 410 8.38 24.10 -28.64
C GLU A 410 8.24 23.57 -27.20
N SER A 411 7.32 22.62 -27.03
CA SER A 411 7.08 21.94 -25.76
C SER A 411 8.22 20.97 -25.41
N ARG A 412 8.87 21.18 -24.27
CA ARG A 412 9.91 20.28 -23.73
C ARG A 412 9.52 19.76 -22.34
N LEU A 413 9.92 18.52 -22.03
CA LEU A 413 9.72 17.93 -20.70
C LEU A 413 10.88 18.33 -19.79
N CYS A 414 10.63 18.59 -18.50
CA CYS A 414 11.72 18.84 -17.57
C CYS A 414 12.25 17.52 -17.03
N ASP A 415 13.50 17.15 -17.29
CA ASP A 415 14.06 15.87 -16.84
C ASP A 415 14.31 15.82 -15.33
N LEU A 416 14.64 16.96 -14.71
CA LEU A 416 14.91 17.09 -13.27
C LEU A 416 13.64 17.28 -12.41
N TYR A 417 12.45 17.02 -12.94
CA TYR A 417 11.23 17.06 -12.14
C TYR A 417 11.16 15.93 -11.09
N SER A 418 11.80 14.78 -11.35
CA SER A 418 11.72 13.59 -10.48
C SER A 418 12.88 13.51 -9.49
N SER A 419 12.60 13.00 -8.28
CA SER A 419 13.61 12.83 -7.22
C SER A 419 14.78 11.95 -7.67
N ARG A 420 14.51 10.87 -8.41
CA ARG A 420 15.54 9.96 -8.94
C ARG A 420 16.49 10.67 -9.91
N MET A 421 15.97 11.47 -10.84
CA MET A 421 16.83 12.21 -11.77
C MET A 421 17.65 13.28 -11.06
N ARG A 422 17.09 13.94 -10.05
CA ARG A 422 17.86 14.88 -9.22
C ARG A 422 19.00 14.18 -8.49
N GLN A 423 18.78 12.97 -7.99
CA GLN A 423 19.82 12.19 -7.35
C GLN A 423 20.92 11.78 -8.33
N LEU A 424 20.56 11.20 -9.48
CA LEU A 424 21.53 10.86 -10.53
C LEU A 424 22.32 12.08 -11.01
N TYR A 425 21.66 13.24 -11.17
CA TYR A 425 22.33 14.49 -11.51
C TYR A 425 23.34 14.92 -10.43
N LYS A 426 22.97 14.82 -9.15
CA LYS A 426 23.86 15.12 -8.02
C LYS A 426 25.04 14.15 -7.95
N GLU A 427 24.81 12.85 -8.14
CA GLU A 427 25.87 11.83 -8.20
C GLU A 427 26.83 12.11 -9.37
N THR A 428 26.29 12.50 -10.52
CA THR A 428 27.09 12.89 -11.70
C THR A 428 27.92 14.14 -11.43
N CYS A 429 27.40 15.11 -10.66
CA CYS A 429 28.18 16.28 -10.25
C CYS A 429 29.39 15.91 -9.38
N GLN A 430 29.31 14.78 -8.66
CA GLN A 430 30.40 14.27 -7.81
C GLN A 430 31.38 13.39 -8.60
N THR A 431 30.88 12.44 -9.40
CA THR A 431 31.69 11.46 -10.14
C THR A 431 32.20 11.96 -11.48
N GLN A 432 31.64 13.06 -12.00
CA GLN A 432 31.92 13.64 -13.33
C GLN A 432 31.62 12.71 -14.52
N GLN A 433 30.78 11.68 -14.32
CA GLN A 433 30.39 10.74 -15.38
C GLN A 433 29.22 11.28 -16.24
N LEU A 434 29.44 12.39 -16.93
CA LEU A 434 28.39 13.08 -17.70
C LEU A 434 27.78 12.18 -18.79
N ALA A 435 28.60 11.42 -19.52
CA ALA A 435 28.14 10.57 -20.62
C ALA A 435 27.09 9.54 -20.17
N SER A 436 27.32 8.87 -19.03
CA SER A 436 26.39 7.88 -18.47
C SER A 436 25.05 8.51 -18.09
N PHE A 437 25.07 9.73 -17.54
CA PHE A 437 23.87 10.46 -17.18
C PHE A 437 23.06 10.90 -18.40
N LEU A 438 23.72 11.44 -19.43
CA LEU A 438 23.06 11.85 -20.68
C LEU A 438 22.42 10.65 -21.39
N ALA A 439 23.15 9.53 -21.50
CA ALA A 439 22.63 8.30 -22.12
C ALA A 439 21.40 7.77 -21.38
N PHE A 440 21.42 7.75 -20.04
CA PHE A 440 20.28 7.33 -19.23
C PHE A 440 19.07 8.24 -19.41
N ALA A 441 19.28 9.56 -19.40
CA ALA A 441 18.20 10.53 -19.56
C ALA A 441 17.58 10.48 -20.97
N GLN A 442 18.42 10.33 -22.01
CA GLN A 442 17.97 10.14 -23.38
C GLN A 442 17.10 8.88 -23.51
N GLN A 443 17.57 7.75 -22.96
CA GLN A 443 16.80 6.50 -22.96
C GLN A 443 15.45 6.67 -22.26
N ARG A 444 15.43 7.31 -21.08
CA ARG A 444 14.20 7.58 -20.32
C ARG A 444 13.21 8.45 -21.11
N ARG A 445 13.71 9.47 -21.82
CA ARG A 445 12.88 10.36 -22.64
C ARG A 445 12.28 9.64 -23.85
N GLN A 446 13.07 8.82 -24.54
CA GLN A 446 12.57 8.03 -25.68
C GLN A 446 11.42 7.11 -25.26
N ILE A 447 11.58 6.40 -24.14
CA ILE A 447 10.51 5.56 -23.57
C ILE A 447 9.27 6.41 -23.27
N TYR A 448 9.43 7.58 -22.63
CA TYR A 448 8.29 8.44 -22.31
C TYR A 448 7.56 8.92 -23.56
N LEU A 449 8.28 9.41 -24.57
CA LEU A 449 7.70 9.95 -25.80
C LEU A 449 6.95 8.89 -26.61
N GLN A 450 7.42 7.65 -26.58
CA GLN A 450 6.79 6.53 -27.27
C GLN A 450 5.56 5.98 -26.55
N THR A 451 5.45 6.15 -25.22
CA THR A 451 4.42 5.46 -24.43
C THR A 451 3.35 6.39 -23.87
N VAL A 452 3.76 7.47 -23.20
CA VAL A 452 2.83 8.27 -22.37
C VAL A 452 1.83 9.10 -23.18
N PRO A 453 2.19 9.73 -24.31
CA PRO A 453 1.22 10.44 -25.15
C PRO A 453 0.11 9.54 -25.69
N GLU A 454 0.47 8.34 -26.16
CA GLU A 454 -0.48 7.36 -26.71
C GLU A 454 -1.43 6.85 -25.62
N MET A 455 -0.90 6.51 -24.45
CA MET A 455 -1.71 6.16 -23.28
C MET A 455 -2.69 7.27 -22.86
N ASN A 456 -2.23 8.53 -22.86
CA ASN A 456 -3.08 9.67 -22.52
C ASN A 456 -4.17 9.91 -23.57
N GLN A 457 -3.86 9.77 -24.86
CA GLN A 457 -4.83 9.90 -25.94
C GLN A 457 -5.91 8.82 -25.86
N MET A 458 -5.50 7.58 -25.58
CA MET A 458 -6.43 6.47 -25.36
C MET A 458 -7.31 6.69 -24.13
N LEU A 459 -6.76 7.22 -23.04
CA LEU A 459 -7.52 7.57 -21.84
C LEU A 459 -8.51 8.72 -22.10
N ALA A 460 -8.11 9.74 -22.87
CA ALA A 460 -8.99 10.85 -23.25
C ALA A 460 -10.14 10.37 -24.14
N ASN A 461 -9.85 9.55 -25.15
CA ASN A 461 -10.85 8.95 -26.02
C ASN A 461 -11.83 8.05 -25.23
N ALA A 462 -11.32 7.28 -24.27
CA ALA A 462 -12.16 6.46 -23.39
C ALA A 462 -13.06 7.32 -22.49
N LYS A 463 -12.55 8.42 -21.91
CA LYS A 463 -13.35 9.36 -21.11
C LYS A 463 -14.43 10.06 -21.94
N HIS A 464 -14.11 10.48 -23.16
CA HIS A 464 -15.09 11.08 -24.07
C HIS A 464 -16.18 10.09 -24.46
N ALA A 465 -15.81 8.85 -24.81
CA ALA A 465 -16.78 7.81 -25.13
C ALA A 465 -17.66 7.44 -23.92
N LEU A 466 -17.10 7.39 -22.71
CA LEU A 466 -17.88 7.14 -21.48
C LEU A 466 -18.86 8.29 -21.20
N SER A 467 -18.43 9.55 -21.33
CA SER A 467 -19.30 10.72 -21.16
C SER A 467 -20.41 10.76 -22.22
N GLN A 468 -20.12 10.39 -23.46
CA GLN A 468 -21.11 10.27 -24.53
C GLN A 468 -22.12 9.15 -24.22
N ALA A 469 -21.66 7.98 -23.74
CA ALA A 469 -22.54 6.89 -23.33
C ALA A 469 -23.47 7.31 -22.17
N GLN A 470 -22.95 8.00 -21.14
CA GLN A 470 -23.77 8.54 -20.05
C GLN A 470 -24.86 9.52 -20.54
N THR A 471 -24.50 10.38 -21.49
CA THR A 471 -25.45 11.35 -22.08
C THR A 471 -26.55 10.65 -22.87
N LEU A 472 -26.20 9.60 -23.64
CA LEU A 472 -27.15 8.79 -24.40
C LEU A 472 -28.07 7.96 -23.47
N GLY A 473 -27.54 7.46 -22.35
CA GLY A 473 -28.35 6.80 -21.31
C GLY A 473 -29.37 7.72 -20.66
N LEU A 474 -28.97 8.97 -20.33
CA LEU A 474 -29.89 10.01 -19.86
C LEU A 474 -30.97 10.34 -20.90
N ALA A 475 -30.61 10.43 -22.19
CA ALA A 475 -31.57 10.64 -23.26
C ALA A 475 -32.56 9.46 -23.38
N ALA A 476 -32.09 8.21 -23.29
CA ALA A 476 -32.93 7.02 -23.32
C ALA A 476 -33.97 7.01 -22.19
N VAL A 477 -33.56 7.34 -20.96
CA VAL A 477 -34.47 7.46 -19.80
C VAL A 477 -35.49 8.58 -20.02
N THR A 478 -35.05 9.73 -20.53
CA THR A 478 -35.91 10.91 -20.75
C THR A 478 -36.99 10.64 -21.82
N PHE A 479 -36.60 10.05 -22.95
CA PHE A 479 -37.54 9.70 -24.02
C PHE A 479 -38.46 8.55 -23.61
N SER A 480 -37.99 7.60 -22.81
CA SER A 480 -38.82 6.53 -22.24
C SER A 480 -39.90 7.09 -21.30
N ALA A 481 -39.53 8.00 -20.40
CA ALA A 481 -40.48 8.67 -19.51
C ALA A 481 -41.52 9.49 -20.30
N ALA A 482 -41.09 10.27 -21.30
CA ALA A 482 -41.99 11.03 -22.17
C ALA A 482 -42.93 10.13 -22.99
N GLY A 483 -42.43 8.99 -23.49
CA GLY A 483 -43.22 8.00 -24.20
C GLY A 483 -44.26 7.31 -23.32
N ASN A 484 -43.92 7.00 -22.07
CA ASN A 484 -44.86 6.40 -21.12
C ASN A 484 -45.98 7.37 -20.70
N LEU A 485 -45.70 8.67 -20.64
CA LEU A 485 -46.69 9.71 -20.38
C LEU A 485 -47.64 9.95 -21.58
N ASN A 486 -47.18 9.71 -22.80
CA ASN A 486 -47.95 9.86 -24.04
C ASN A 486 -48.76 8.61 -24.44
N SER A 487 -48.82 7.60 -23.56
CA SER A 487 -49.44 6.28 -23.84
C SER A 487 -50.98 6.28 -23.94
N THR A 488 -51.63 7.43 -23.82
CA THR A 488 -53.11 7.56 -23.88
C THR A 488 -53.68 7.71 -25.29
N ASN A 489 -52.85 7.87 -26.34
CA ASN A 489 -53.30 7.90 -27.74
C ASN A 489 -52.54 6.87 -28.58
N PHE A 490 -53.21 5.78 -28.92
CA PHE A 490 -52.69 4.70 -29.76
C PHE A 490 -52.55 5.11 -31.22
N ASN A 491 -51.51 5.88 -31.54
CA ASN A 491 -50.99 5.97 -32.91
C ASN A 491 -49.74 5.11 -33.00
N TYR A 492 -49.93 3.85 -33.38
CA TYR A 492 -48.84 2.92 -33.68
C TYR A 492 -47.90 3.54 -34.73
N VAL A 493 -46.67 3.83 -34.34
CA VAL A 493 -45.58 4.13 -35.26
C VAL A 493 -44.83 2.81 -35.47
N GLY A 494 -44.71 2.36 -36.72
CA GLY A 494 -44.34 0.98 -37.08
C GLY A 494 -43.08 0.40 -36.43
N TYR A 495 -42.99 -0.95 -36.51
CA TYR A 495 -41.97 -1.84 -35.92
C TYR A 495 -41.92 -1.89 -34.38
N GLY A 496 -43.08 -2.05 -33.74
CA GLY A 496 -43.14 -2.59 -32.37
C GLY A 496 -43.01 -1.60 -31.22
N TYR A 497 -43.07 -0.29 -31.46
CA TYR A 497 -43.02 0.74 -30.41
C TYR A 497 -44.35 1.48 -30.27
N GLY A 498 -44.77 1.72 -29.02
CA GLY A 498 -46.07 2.32 -28.69
C GLY A 498 -46.24 3.79 -29.10
N ASN A 499 -45.13 4.51 -29.34
CA ASN A 499 -45.10 5.88 -29.89
C ASN A 499 -43.67 6.26 -30.35
N ALA A 500 -43.54 7.41 -31.01
CA ALA A 500 -42.28 7.92 -31.54
C ALA A 500 -41.22 8.20 -30.46
N GLN A 501 -41.64 8.61 -29.25
CA GLN A 501 -40.72 8.85 -28.14
C GLN A 501 -40.10 7.55 -27.62
N LEU A 502 -40.87 6.46 -27.55
CA LEU A 502 -40.34 5.13 -27.20
C LEU A 502 -39.37 4.59 -28.26
N ALA A 503 -39.60 4.88 -29.54
CA ALA A 503 -38.66 4.53 -30.60
C ALA A 503 -37.34 5.32 -30.46
N GLN A 504 -37.42 6.62 -30.13
CA GLN A 504 -36.23 7.45 -29.85
C GLN A 504 -35.46 6.98 -28.61
N ALA A 505 -36.17 6.50 -27.57
CA ALA A 505 -35.54 5.91 -26.39
C ALA A 505 -34.73 4.66 -26.74
N ALA A 506 -35.29 3.76 -27.57
CA ALA A 506 -34.61 2.55 -28.02
C ALA A 506 -33.39 2.86 -28.92
N MET A 507 -33.48 3.87 -29.79
CA MET A 507 -32.35 4.31 -30.62
C MET A 507 -31.21 4.88 -29.76
N ALA A 508 -31.54 5.69 -28.75
CA ALA A 508 -30.56 6.25 -27.82
C ALA A 508 -29.89 5.16 -26.97
N ASP A 509 -30.65 4.16 -26.52
CA ASP A 509 -30.12 3.00 -25.78
C ASP A 509 -29.19 2.14 -26.64
N GLN A 510 -29.55 1.89 -27.89
CA GLN A 510 -28.70 1.16 -28.84
C GLN A 510 -27.40 1.93 -29.16
N GLN A 511 -27.48 3.25 -29.34
CA GLN A 511 -26.28 4.09 -29.51
C GLN A 511 -25.42 4.14 -28.26
N MET A 512 -26.03 4.19 -27.06
CA MET A 512 -25.30 4.10 -25.79
C MET A 512 -24.51 2.79 -25.71
N GLN A 513 -25.13 1.66 -26.04
CA GLN A 513 -24.47 0.35 -26.01
C GLN A 513 -23.33 0.25 -27.04
N GLN A 514 -23.52 0.80 -28.24
CA GLN A 514 -22.47 0.84 -29.27
C GLN A 514 -21.28 1.73 -28.88
N VAL A 515 -21.53 2.92 -28.35
CA VAL A 515 -20.48 3.83 -27.88
C VAL A 515 -19.81 3.30 -26.61
N GLY A 516 -20.57 2.65 -25.72
CA GLY A 516 -20.05 1.95 -24.54
C GLY A 516 -19.15 0.76 -24.89
N ALA A 517 -19.54 -0.04 -25.88
CA ALA A 517 -18.72 -1.13 -26.42
C ALA A 517 -17.47 -0.59 -27.16
N ALA A 518 -17.61 0.51 -27.92
CA ALA A 518 -16.48 1.19 -28.53
C ALA A 518 -15.55 1.83 -27.50
N ALA A 519 -16.03 2.24 -26.32
CA ALA A 519 -15.19 2.69 -25.19
C ALA A 519 -14.43 1.52 -24.54
N ALA A 520 -15.00 0.31 -24.57
CA ALA A 520 -14.35 -0.91 -24.09
C ALA A 520 -13.13 -1.31 -24.95
N GLY A 521 -13.06 -0.92 -26.23
CA GLY A 521 -11.93 -1.14 -27.15
C GLY A 521 -10.65 -0.35 -26.79
N PRO A 522 -10.66 0.98 -26.70
CA PRO A 522 -9.57 1.80 -26.18
C PRO A 522 -9.28 1.54 -24.70
N ALA A 523 -10.28 1.18 -23.90
CA ALA A 523 -10.05 0.67 -22.55
C ALA A 523 -9.38 -0.71 -22.56
N ALA A 524 -9.55 -1.53 -23.61
CA ALA A 524 -8.83 -2.77 -23.82
C ALA A 524 -7.42 -2.53 -24.40
N ILE A 525 -7.20 -1.54 -25.27
CA ILE A 525 -5.86 -1.12 -25.71
C ILE A 525 -5.10 -0.50 -24.53
N ALA A 526 -5.74 0.25 -23.63
CA ALA A 526 -5.13 0.72 -22.39
C ALA A 526 -4.75 -0.45 -21.47
N ARG A 527 -5.51 -1.56 -21.52
CA ARG A 527 -5.19 -2.82 -20.83
C ARG A 527 -4.09 -3.63 -21.53
N VAL A 528 -4.00 -3.63 -22.87
CA VAL A 528 -2.92 -4.26 -23.66
C VAL A 528 -1.61 -3.49 -23.51
N GLY A 529 -1.68 -2.17 -23.52
CA GLY A 529 -0.56 -1.27 -23.20
C GLY A 529 -0.01 -1.56 -21.81
N LYS A 530 -0.87 -1.74 -20.79
CA LYS A 530 -0.44 -2.19 -19.45
C LYS A 530 0.15 -3.60 -19.43
N LEU A 531 -0.35 -4.51 -20.27
CA LEU A 531 0.15 -5.89 -20.36
C LEU A 531 1.56 -5.94 -20.95
N LEU A 532 1.80 -5.18 -22.03
CA LEU A 532 3.10 -5.03 -22.67
C LEU A 532 4.06 -4.17 -21.83
N GLU A 533 3.54 -3.14 -21.15
CA GLU A 533 4.28 -2.34 -20.16
C GLU A 533 4.76 -3.24 -19.02
N ALA A 534 3.90 -4.08 -18.45
CA ALA A 534 4.30 -5.08 -17.45
C ALA A 534 5.32 -6.08 -18.00
N PHE A 535 5.12 -6.59 -19.22
CA PHE A 535 6.06 -7.50 -19.89
C PHE A 535 7.47 -6.89 -20.06
N ILE A 536 7.56 -5.59 -20.38
CA ILE A 536 8.84 -4.88 -20.55
C ILE A 536 9.43 -4.47 -19.20
N THR A 537 8.62 -3.90 -18.30
CA THR A 537 9.09 -3.30 -17.03
C THR A 537 9.42 -4.35 -15.96
N GLU A 538 8.76 -5.52 -15.99
CA GLU A 538 8.97 -6.61 -15.03
C GLU A 538 9.91 -7.70 -15.57
N ALA A 539 10.41 -7.55 -16.80
CA ALA A 539 11.41 -8.44 -17.37
C ALA A 539 12.70 -8.47 -16.54
N LEU A 540 13.39 -9.61 -16.49
CA LEU A 540 14.68 -9.75 -15.80
C LEU A 540 15.75 -8.79 -16.37
N GLN A 541 15.67 -8.47 -17.66
CA GLN A 541 16.52 -7.50 -18.35
C GLN A 541 15.64 -6.62 -19.26
N PRO A 542 14.97 -5.59 -18.70
CA PRO A 542 14.04 -4.71 -19.43
C PRO A 542 14.61 -4.13 -20.73
N PRO A 543 15.91 -3.72 -20.80
CA PRO A 543 16.49 -3.18 -22.03
C PRO A 543 16.56 -4.17 -23.19
N ARG A 544 16.76 -5.47 -22.91
CA ARG A 544 16.85 -6.50 -23.95
C ARG A 544 15.48 -6.90 -24.48
N VAL A 545 14.48 -6.95 -23.62
CA VAL A 545 13.08 -7.23 -24.01
C VAL A 545 12.51 -6.07 -24.82
N ALA A 546 12.80 -4.83 -24.41
CA ALA A 546 12.45 -3.64 -25.20
C ALA A 546 13.12 -3.65 -26.58
N ALA A 547 14.42 -3.98 -26.67
CA ALA A 547 15.14 -4.06 -27.95
C ALA A 547 14.63 -5.18 -28.87
N TYR A 548 14.21 -6.32 -28.30
CA TYR A 548 13.60 -7.42 -29.05
C TYR A 548 12.26 -7.00 -29.67
N ILE A 549 11.37 -6.38 -28.89
CA ILE A 549 10.07 -5.89 -29.39
C ILE A 549 10.27 -4.82 -30.46
N LEU A 550 11.21 -3.88 -30.25
CA LEU A 550 11.57 -2.86 -31.24
C LEU A 550 12.08 -3.46 -32.56
N ASN A 551 12.90 -4.51 -32.50
CA ASN A 551 13.39 -5.20 -33.69
C ASN A 551 12.31 -5.99 -34.43
N CYS A 552 11.30 -6.52 -33.72
CA CYS A 552 10.15 -7.17 -34.35
C CYS A 552 9.23 -6.17 -35.08
N CYS A 553 9.23 -4.90 -34.66
CA CYS A 553 8.34 -3.87 -35.16
C CYS A 553 8.87 -3.05 -36.36
N LEU A 554 10.05 -3.36 -36.92
CA LEU A 554 10.60 -2.64 -38.08
C LEU A 554 10.94 -3.60 -39.24
N PRO A 555 10.67 -3.30 -40.53
CA PRO A 555 10.06 -2.10 -41.13
C PRO A 555 8.75 -2.43 -41.89
N SER A 556 7.66 -2.77 -41.20
CA SER A 556 6.36 -3.02 -41.86
C SER A 556 5.28 -2.05 -41.38
N ASP A 557 4.40 -1.64 -42.30
CA ASP A 557 3.28 -0.71 -42.08
C ASP A 557 2.18 -1.24 -41.12
N TYR A 558 2.46 -2.31 -40.38
CA TYR A 558 1.51 -3.06 -39.55
C TYR A 558 1.96 -3.18 -38.08
N HIS A 559 2.51 -2.10 -37.51
CA HIS A 559 2.94 -2.04 -36.11
C HIS A 559 1.87 -2.54 -35.11
N GLU A 560 0.60 -2.22 -35.35
CA GLU A 560 -0.51 -2.66 -34.49
C GLU A 560 -0.74 -4.17 -34.56
N ALA A 561 -0.60 -4.79 -35.74
CA ALA A 561 -0.77 -6.23 -35.90
C ALA A 561 0.38 -7.01 -35.25
N VAL A 562 1.63 -6.53 -35.41
CA VAL A 562 2.81 -7.13 -34.78
C VAL A 562 2.76 -7.03 -33.26
N LEU A 563 2.33 -5.89 -32.71
CA LEU A 563 2.16 -5.73 -31.26
C LEU A 563 1.00 -6.56 -30.72
N ARG A 564 -0.09 -6.72 -31.49
CA ARG A 564 -1.18 -7.65 -31.18
C ARG A 564 -0.72 -9.10 -31.25
N ASP A 565 0.13 -9.49 -32.20
CA ASP A 565 0.70 -10.83 -32.31
C ASP A 565 1.69 -11.11 -31.17
N ILE A 566 2.52 -10.14 -30.77
CA ILE A 566 3.40 -10.28 -29.61
C ILE A 566 2.57 -10.39 -28.33
N ALA A 567 1.55 -9.55 -28.16
CA ALA A 567 0.63 -9.63 -27.03
C ALA A 567 -0.20 -10.93 -27.05
N SER A 568 -0.58 -11.44 -28.23
CA SER A 568 -1.29 -12.70 -28.41
C SER A 568 -0.40 -13.90 -28.13
N ASN A 569 0.85 -13.91 -28.62
CA ASN A 569 1.88 -14.89 -28.28
C ASN A 569 2.19 -14.86 -26.77
N TRP A 570 2.18 -13.68 -26.16
CA TRP A 570 2.35 -13.49 -24.73
C TRP A 570 1.18 -14.07 -23.93
N ILE A 571 -0.06 -13.74 -24.32
CA ILE A 571 -1.29 -14.32 -23.78
C ILE A 571 -1.28 -15.85 -23.97
N PHE A 572 -0.84 -16.35 -25.12
CA PHE A 572 -0.77 -17.76 -25.46
C PHE A 572 0.28 -18.52 -24.65
N ILE A 573 1.47 -17.96 -24.43
CA ILE A 573 2.50 -18.53 -23.53
C ILE A 573 1.94 -18.63 -22.11
N VAL A 574 1.17 -17.63 -21.67
CA VAL A 574 0.47 -17.59 -20.39
C VAL A 574 -0.69 -18.60 -20.34
N GLU A 575 -1.38 -18.86 -21.46
CA GLU A 575 -2.47 -19.84 -21.56
C GLU A 575 -1.97 -21.30 -21.64
N ILE A 576 -0.93 -21.61 -22.41
CA ILE A 576 -0.31 -22.95 -22.47
C ILE A 576 0.17 -23.39 -21.10
N SER A 577 0.81 -22.49 -20.37
CA SER A 577 1.32 -22.74 -19.02
C SER A 577 0.21 -22.88 -17.96
N LYS A 578 -1.00 -22.42 -18.28
CA LYS A 578 -2.21 -22.51 -17.44
C LYS A 578 -3.07 -23.74 -17.73
N TYR A 579 -3.23 -24.15 -18.99
CA TYR A 579 -4.20 -25.17 -19.41
C TYR A 579 -3.59 -26.47 -19.98
N GLY A 580 -2.28 -26.52 -20.24
CA GLY A 580 -1.62 -27.74 -20.74
C GLY A 580 -2.11 -28.22 -22.10
N THR A 581 -2.62 -27.33 -22.95
CA THR A 581 -3.04 -27.65 -24.32
C THR A 581 -1.82 -28.01 -25.18
N THR A 582 -1.87 -29.16 -25.87
CA THR A 582 -0.83 -29.56 -26.81
C THR A 582 -0.86 -28.67 -28.04
N SER A 583 0.31 -28.18 -28.45
CA SER A 583 0.48 -27.46 -29.71
C SER A 583 -0.02 -28.32 -30.88
N PRO A 584 -0.62 -27.72 -31.94
CA PRO A 584 -0.68 -28.38 -33.22
C PRO A 584 0.74 -28.77 -33.65
N ALA A 585 0.88 -29.96 -34.24
CA ALA A 585 2.18 -30.46 -34.67
C ALA A 585 2.88 -29.42 -35.57
N PRO A 586 4.19 -29.21 -35.42
CA PRO A 586 4.91 -28.29 -36.30
C PRO A 586 4.66 -28.69 -37.75
N THR A 587 4.52 -27.70 -38.62
CA THR A 587 4.33 -27.93 -40.05
C THR A 587 5.46 -28.80 -40.60
N SER A 588 5.25 -29.45 -41.73
CA SER A 588 6.25 -30.34 -42.35
C SER A 588 7.61 -29.65 -42.53
N SER A 589 7.61 -28.34 -42.77
CA SER A 589 8.83 -27.51 -42.82
C SER A 589 9.50 -27.36 -41.44
N GLY A 590 8.72 -27.04 -40.40
CA GLY A 590 9.23 -26.91 -39.03
C GLY A 590 9.77 -28.23 -38.46
N GLN A 591 9.17 -29.37 -38.81
CA GLN A 591 9.71 -30.68 -38.45
C GLN A 591 11.07 -30.95 -39.13
N ALA A 592 11.20 -30.61 -40.41
CA ALA A 592 12.45 -30.75 -41.14
C ALA A 592 13.57 -29.84 -40.61
N ASP A 593 13.23 -28.64 -40.14
CA ASP A 593 14.19 -27.72 -39.51
C ASP A 593 14.63 -28.21 -38.13
N ILE A 594 13.72 -28.79 -37.33
CA ILE A 594 14.04 -29.33 -36.00
C ILE A 594 14.92 -30.58 -36.11
N ILE A 595 14.63 -31.49 -37.05
CA ILE A 595 15.48 -32.68 -37.30
C ILE A 595 16.89 -32.27 -37.73
N ARG A 596 17.00 -31.21 -38.54
CA ARG A 596 18.27 -30.65 -39.00
C ARG A 596 19.04 -29.98 -37.86
N ARG A 597 18.34 -29.21 -37.02
CA ARG A 597 18.88 -28.55 -35.81
C ARG A 597 19.38 -29.54 -34.78
N ASP A 598 18.71 -30.67 -34.59
CA ASP A 598 19.05 -31.59 -33.49
C ASP A 598 19.91 -32.78 -33.96
N GLY A 599 20.26 -32.83 -35.26
CA GLY A 599 21.13 -33.87 -35.83
C GLY A 599 20.56 -35.28 -35.70
N ASN A 600 19.23 -35.39 -35.73
CA ASN A 600 18.47 -36.61 -35.46
C ASN A 600 18.78 -37.25 -34.07
N LYS A 601 19.11 -36.41 -33.09
CA LYS A 601 19.29 -36.79 -31.67
C LYS A 601 18.38 -35.93 -30.78
N CYS A 602 17.98 -36.45 -29.62
CA CYS A 602 17.18 -35.68 -28.66
C CYS A 602 18.01 -34.54 -28.03
N CYS A 603 17.54 -33.29 -28.08
CA CYS A 603 18.21 -32.11 -27.50
C CYS A 603 18.24 -32.05 -25.95
N ILE A 604 17.53 -32.98 -25.29
CA ILE A 604 17.50 -33.12 -23.83
C ILE A 604 18.37 -34.31 -23.38
N THR A 605 18.39 -35.41 -24.14
CA THR A 605 19.02 -36.67 -23.70
C THR A 605 20.21 -37.12 -24.56
N GLY A 606 20.44 -36.49 -25.71
CA GLY A 606 21.52 -36.80 -26.66
C GLY A 606 21.35 -38.11 -27.44
N LYS A 607 20.25 -38.86 -27.25
CA LYS A 607 20.03 -40.18 -27.88
C LYS A 607 19.50 -40.08 -29.32
N PRO A 608 19.92 -40.95 -30.26
CA PRO A 608 19.38 -41.00 -31.62
C PRO A 608 17.97 -41.62 -31.66
N ALA A 609 17.13 -41.22 -32.62
CA ALA A 609 15.81 -41.80 -32.81
C ALA A 609 15.88 -43.25 -33.32
N GLY A 610 15.02 -44.13 -32.79
CA GLY A 610 14.89 -45.54 -33.20
C GLY A 610 13.51 -45.86 -33.76
N LEU A 611 13.38 -47.00 -34.46
CA LEU A 611 12.14 -47.44 -35.14
C LEU A 611 10.91 -47.59 -34.24
N GLY A 612 11.09 -47.75 -32.93
CA GLY A 612 10.00 -47.83 -31.95
C GLY A 612 9.84 -46.57 -31.07
N ASP A 613 10.69 -45.57 -31.24
CA ASP A 613 10.70 -44.35 -30.42
C ASP A 613 11.11 -43.18 -31.33
N ALA A 614 10.13 -42.66 -32.07
CA ALA A 614 10.32 -41.53 -32.96
C ALA A 614 10.78 -40.31 -32.15
N LEU A 615 11.71 -39.52 -32.70
CA LEU A 615 12.14 -38.27 -32.09
C LEU A 615 10.90 -37.40 -31.88
N ILE A 616 10.43 -37.29 -30.63
CA ILE A 616 9.19 -36.58 -30.35
C ILE A 616 9.48 -35.09 -30.53
N ILE A 617 9.14 -34.55 -31.69
CA ILE A 617 9.24 -33.13 -32.00
C ILE A 617 8.07 -32.43 -31.32
N VAL A 618 8.25 -32.12 -30.04
CA VAL A 618 7.31 -31.30 -29.26
C VAL A 618 7.90 -29.90 -29.12
N PRO A 619 7.11 -28.81 -29.26
CA PRO A 619 7.56 -27.51 -28.78
C PRO A 619 8.03 -27.65 -27.32
N VAL A 620 9.12 -26.95 -26.99
CA VAL A 620 9.97 -27.17 -25.80
C VAL A 620 9.29 -26.88 -24.45
N VAL A 621 7.96 -26.92 -24.38
CA VAL A 621 7.24 -26.97 -23.11
C VAL A 621 6.05 -27.95 -23.22
N PRO A 622 6.27 -29.20 -22.79
CA PRO A 622 5.32 -29.81 -21.87
C PRO A 622 6.03 -30.48 -20.69
N ALA A 623 5.42 -30.48 -19.50
CA ALA A 623 5.86 -31.34 -18.39
C ALA A 623 4.91 -32.52 -18.24
N PRO A 624 5.29 -33.76 -18.61
CA PRO A 624 4.64 -34.98 -18.18
C PRO A 624 5.19 -35.46 -16.82
N THR A 625 4.37 -36.28 -16.17
CA THR A 625 4.30 -36.73 -14.77
C THR A 625 5.52 -37.46 -14.16
N ARG A 626 6.74 -37.34 -14.72
CA ARG A 626 7.93 -38.10 -14.25
C ARG A 626 9.13 -37.24 -13.77
N TRP A 627 8.94 -35.93 -13.57
CA TRP A 627 10.00 -35.03 -13.06
C TRP A 627 10.23 -35.08 -11.54
N LEU A 628 9.44 -35.89 -10.82
CA LEU A 628 9.64 -36.15 -9.40
C LEU A 628 10.82 -37.10 -9.21
N ASN A 629 12.03 -36.57 -8.97
CA ASN A 629 13.07 -37.15 -8.08
C ASN A 629 14.39 -36.35 -8.14
N ALA A 630 14.45 -35.16 -7.53
CA ALA A 630 15.64 -34.57 -6.90
C ALA A 630 15.26 -33.26 -6.16
N GLN A 631 15.55 -33.21 -4.87
CA GLN A 631 14.99 -32.30 -3.84
C GLN A 631 15.46 -30.84 -3.94
N PHE A 632 14.54 -29.85 -3.90
CA PHE A 632 14.59 -28.54 -3.18
C PHE A 632 13.21 -27.82 -3.26
N ARG A 633 12.79 -27.10 -2.21
CA ARG A 633 11.41 -26.57 -2.01
C ARG A 633 11.28 -25.07 -2.34
N VAL A 634 10.24 -24.66 -3.07
CA VAL A 634 9.77 -23.27 -3.17
C VAL A 634 8.31 -23.21 -2.71
N ASP A 635 8.03 -22.40 -1.71
CA ASP A 635 6.68 -22.26 -1.14
C ASP A 635 5.86 -21.22 -1.94
N HIS A 636 4.81 -21.72 -2.62
CA HIS A 636 3.57 -21.03 -3.05
C HIS A 636 3.61 -20.11 -4.30
N CYS A 637 2.91 -20.51 -5.38
CA CYS A 637 2.62 -19.69 -6.56
C CYS A 637 1.09 -19.59 -6.82
N PRO A 638 0.44 -18.42 -6.58
CA PRO A 638 -1.02 -18.26 -6.72
C PRO A 638 -1.51 -18.33 -8.18
N ARG A 639 -2.61 -19.06 -8.45
CA ARG A 639 -3.31 -19.12 -9.75
C ARG A 639 -4.59 -18.28 -9.74
N GLY A 640 -4.47 -16.96 -9.83
CA GLY A 640 -5.65 -16.09 -9.81
C GLY A 640 -6.54 -16.27 -8.58
N THR A 641 -7.75 -15.70 -8.65
CA THR A 641 -8.62 -15.50 -7.48
C THR A 641 -9.41 -16.74 -7.06
N LEU A 642 -9.75 -17.67 -7.97
CA LEU A 642 -10.59 -18.86 -7.68
C LEU A 642 -9.92 -20.25 -7.78
N GLN A 643 -8.69 -20.38 -8.29
CA GLN A 643 -8.04 -21.70 -8.46
C GLN A 643 -6.97 -21.96 -7.39
N PRO A 644 -6.78 -23.23 -6.96
CA PRO A 644 -5.72 -23.57 -6.02
C PRO A 644 -4.32 -23.34 -6.64
N PRO A 645 -3.33 -22.91 -5.83
CA PRO A 645 -1.95 -22.71 -6.30
C PRO A 645 -1.33 -24.03 -6.81
N ILE A 646 -0.42 -23.93 -7.79
CA ILE A 646 0.33 -25.10 -8.29
C ILE A 646 1.49 -25.37 -7.33
N GLU A 647 1.63 -26.62 -6.87
CA GLU A 647 2.88 -27.12 -6.31
C GLU A 647 3.77 -27.64 -7.47
N ILE A 648 4.94 -27.03 -7.67
CA ILE A 648 5.92 -27.45 -8.69
C ILE A 648 7.19 -27.88 -7.96
N ASP A 649 7.60 -29.14 -8.16
CA ASP A 649 8.82 -29.71 -7.58
C ASP A 649 9.78 -30.13 -8.73
N GLY A 650 11.01 -29.60 -8.79
CA GLY A 650 12.04 -29.99 -9.78
C GLY A 650 13.21 -28.99 -10.05
N GLN A 651 14.37 -29.50 -10.50
CA GLN A 651 15.57 -28.72 -10.88
C GLN A 651 15.55 -28.25 -12.36
N TYR A 652 16.29 -27.18 -12.70
CA TYR A 652 16.39 -26.62 -14.06
C TYR A 652 16.95 -27.62 -15.09
N ALA A 653 16.23 -27.84 -16.20
CA ALA A 653 16.77 -28.56 -17.37
C ALA A 653 17.69 -27.66 -18.22
N LEU A 654 18.86 -28.16 -18.63
CA LEU A 654 19.80 -27.48 -19.52
C LEU A 654 19.68 -28.07 -20.94
N PHE A 655 19.29 -27.25 -21.93
CA PHE A 655 19.13 -27.65 -23.33
C PHE A 655 20.46 -27.55 -24.10
N GLY A 656 20.82 -28.58 -24.88
CA GLY A 656 22.04 -28.61 -25.68
C GLY A 656 21.79 -28.69 -27.19
N ASP A 657 22.51 -27.89 -27.99
CA ASP A 657 22.59 -28.04 -29.45
C ASP A 657 23.61 -29.15 -29.80
N HIS A 658 23.16 -30.16 -30.54
CA HIS A 658 23.97 -31.34 -30.89
C HIS A 658 24.39 -31.40 -32.37
N SER A 659 23.99 -30.43 -33.19
CA SER A 659 24.25 -30.46 -34.65
C SER A 659 25.34 -29.50 -35.12
N ARG A 660 25.84 -28.61 -34.24
CA ARG A 660 26.79 -27.53 -34.55
C ARG A 660 26.30 -26.52 -35.60
N PHE A 661 24.99 -26.47 -35.90
CA PHE A 661 24.41 -25.52 -36.87
C PHE A 661 24.14 -24.11 -36.30
N GLY A 662 24.40 -23.87 -35.00
CA GLY A 662 24.41 -22.52 -34.43
C GLY A 662 23.02 -21.92 -34.22
N ILE A 663 21.98 -22.75 -34.12
CA ILE A 663 20.60 -22.32 -33.88
C ILE A 663 20.35 -22.34 -32.36
N PRO A 664 20.03 -21.19 -31.72
CA PRO A 664 20.01 -21.07 -30.26
C PRO A 664 18.83 -21.82 -29.60
N PRO A 665 19.06 -22.59 -28.50
CA PRO A 665 18.00 -23.26 -27.75
C PRO A 665 17.23 -22.30 -26.81
N VAL A 666 16.07 -22.76 -26.31
CA VAL A 666 15.24 -22.01 -25.33
C VAL A 666 15.96 -21.91 -23.99
N ASP A 667 15.95 -20.71 -23.39
CA ASP A 667 16.71 -20.39 -22.19
C ASP A 667 16.07 -20.91 -20.89
N ALA A 668 16.83 -21.62 -20.06
CA ALA A 668 16.37 -22.21 -18.79
C ALA A 668 15.82 -21.17 -17.77
N ARG A 669 16.10 -19.88 -17.94
CA ARG A 669 15.58 -18.77 -17.12
C ARG A 669 14.06 -18.56 -17.28
N PHE A 670 13.41 -19.18 -18.27
CA PHE A 670 11.96 -19.11 -18.48
C PHE A 670 11.13 -19.65 -17.29
N VAL A 671 11.63 -20.62 -16.53
CA VAL A 671 10.92 -21.22 -15.38
C VAL A 671 10.83 -20.25 -14.19
N GLY A 672 11.89 -19.48 -13.93
CA GLY A 672 11.87 -18.39 -12.94
C GLY A 672 11.00 -17.19 -13.38
N THR A 673 10.73 -17.10 -14.68
CA THR A 673 9.84 -16.10 -15.26
C THR A 673 8.37 -16.50 -15.00
N HIS A 674 8.05 -17.81 -15.08
CA HIS A 674 6.71 -18.37 -14.80
C HIS A 674 6.15 -18.07 -13.39
N ALA A 675 6.97 -18.13 -12.33
CA ALA A 675 6.53 -17.82 -10.96
C ALA A 675 6.16 -16.33 -10.75
N ARG A 676 6.66 -15.44 -11.61
CA ARG A 676 6.43 -13.99 -11.53
C ARG A 676 5.16 -13.55 -12.28
N PHE A 677 4.52 -14.45 -13.04
CA PHE A 677 3.29 -14.16 -13.81
C PHE A 677 1.97 -14.41 -13.09
N ALA A 678 1.99 -14.83 -11.82
CA ALA A 678 0.81 -15.15 -11.01
C ALA A 678 -0.24 -14.02 -10.97
N SER A 679 0.19 -12.76 -10.84
CA SER A 679 -0.72 -11.61 -10.75
C SER A 679 -1.36 -11.25 -12.08
N SER A 680 -0.58 -11.26 -13.18
CA SER A 680 -1.09 -11.01 -14.54
C SER A 680 -2.05 -12.11 -15.02
N ILE A 681 -1.81 -13.36 -14.60
CA ILE A 681 -2.72 -14.50 -14.80
C ILE A 681 -4.05 -14.29 -14.06
N GLY A 682 -4.02 -13.71 -12.86
CA GLY A 682 -5.22 -13.40 -12.07
C GLY A 682 -6.11 -12.35 -12.72
N TRP A 683 -5.53 -11.26 -13.22
CA TRP A 683 -6.29 -10.19 -13.87
C TRP A 683 -6.87 -10.58 -15.23
N LEU A 684 -6.20 -11.45 -15.99
CA LEU A 684 -6.73 -12.00 -17.24
C LEU A 684 -7.88 -12.99 -17.00
N GLU A 685 -7.85 -13.75 -15.91
CA GLU A 685 -8.95 -14.64 -15.51
C GLU A 685 -10.20 -13.86 -15.09
N VAL A 686 -10.04 -12.81 -14.28
CA VAL A 686 -11.14 -11.91 -13.89
C VAL A 686 -11.77 -11.28 -15.14
N LYS A 687 -10.95 -10.82 -16.10
CA LYS A 687 -11.43 -10.27 -17.37
C LYS A 687 -12.23 -11.29 -18.21
N LYS A 688 -11.79 -12.55 -18.28
CA LYS A 688 -12.45 -13.60 -19.06
C LYS A 688 -13.75 -14.07 -18.41
N GLN A 689 -13.77 -14.24 -17.09
CA GLN A 689 -14.96 -14.66 -16.36
C GLN A 689 -16.06 -13.58 -16.39
N ILE A 690 -15.70 -12.30 -16.28
CA ILE A 690 -16.66 -11.18 -16.47
C ILE A 690 -17.27 -11.21 -17.87
N ALA A 691 -16.46 -11.49 -18.91
CA ALA A 691 -16.95 -11.59 -20.29
C ALA A 691 -17.83 -12.84 -20.55
N GLU A 692 -17.57 -13.96 -19.87
CA GLU A 692 -18.42 -15.18 -19.93
C GLU A 692 -19.73 -15.04 -19.14
N ASP A 693 -19.79 -14.08 -18.21
CA ASP A 693 -20.97 -13.76 -17.38
C ASP A 693 -21.94 -12.77 -18.08
N GLU A 694 -21.56 -12.18 -19.22
CA GLU A 694 -22.41 -11.34 -20.08
C GLU A 694 -23.31 -12.16 -21.07
N ILE A 695 -23.16 -13.50 -21.13
CA ILE A 695 -23.95 -14.37 -22.01
C ILE A 695 -25.13 -15.00 -21.24
N PRO A 696 -26.41 -14.72 -21.58
CA PRO A 696 -27.57 -15.27 -20.87
C PRO A 696 -27.68 -16.79 -21.04
N MET A 697 -27.90 -17.53 -19.95
CA MET A 697 -28.33 -18.93 -19.99
C MET A 697 -29.79 -19.06 -19.55
N HIS A 698 -30.63 -19.65 -20.41
CA HIS A 698 -31.97 -20.10 -20.02
C HIS A 698 -31.87 -21.31 -19.08
N GLN A 699 -32.39 -21.20 -17.86
CA GLN A 699 -32.58 -22.34 -16.97
C GLN A 699 -33.95 -22.99 -17.17
N GLY A 700 -33.95 -24.25 -17.58
CA GLY A 700 -35.04 -25.17 -17.28
C GLY A 700 -35.02 -25.52 -15.79
N LYS A 701 -36.02 -25.04 -15.04
CA LYS A 701 -36.25 -25.46 -13.65
C LYS A 701 -36.77 -26.89 -13.63
N THR A 702 -35.94 -27.86 -13.26
CA THR A 702 -36.43 -29.15 -12.74
C THR A 702 -36.37 -29.13 -11.22
N ALA A 703 -37.50 -28.80 -10.59
CA ALA A 703 -37.68 -28.97 -9.15
C ALA A 703 -37.66 -30.47 -8.82
N TYR A 704 -36.51 -30.97 -8.38
CA TYR A 704 -36.38 -32.34 -7.89
C TYR A 704 -37.13 -32.49 -6.56
N ARG A 705 -38.29 -33.16 -6.59
CA ARG A 705 -38.98 -33.62 -5.38
C ARG A 705 -38.33 -34.94 -4.92
N PRO A 706 -37.70 -35.00 -3.73
CA PRO A 706 -37.04 -36.23 -3.29
C PRO A 706 -38.09 -37.32 -2.97
N GLY A 707 -38.01 -38.44 -3.69
CA GLY A 707 -38.88 -39.60 -3.51
C GLY A 707 -38.68 -40.33 -2.17
N PHE A 708 -39.63 -41.21 -1.83
CA PHE A 708 -39.69 -41.99 -0.59
C PHE A 708 -38.38 -42.72 -0.22
N LEU A 709 -37.67 -43.26 -1.22
CA LEU A 709 -36.37 -43.93 -1.03
C LEU A 709 -35.29 -43.01 -0.43
N PHE A 710 -35.28 -41.72 -0.78
CA PHE A 710 -34.34 -40.75 -0.22
C PHE A 710 -34.56 -40.52 1.28
N ARG A 711 -35.81 -40.56 1.75
CA ARG A 711 -36.14 -40.45 3.18
C ARG A 711 -35.74 -41.71 3.95
N VAL A 712 -35.94 -42.90 3.39
CA VAL A 712 -35.51 -44.17 3.99
C VAL A 712 -33.97 -44.23 4.11
N PHE A 713 -33.25 -43.83 3.06
CA PHE A 713 -31.79 -43.72 3.09
C PHE A 713 -31.29 -42.71 4.13
N GLN A 714 -31.99 -41.59 4.34
CA GLN A 714 -31.64 -40.64 5.40
C GLN A 714 -31.80 -41.22 6.81
N THR A 715 -32.87 -41.99 7.06
CA THR A 715 -33.11 -42.61 8.37
C THR A 715 -32.06 -43.68 8.68
N LEU A 716 -31.76 -44.57 7.73
CA LEU A 716 -30.72 -45.60 7.87
C LEU A 716 -29.32 -45.00 8.03
N ARG A 717 -29.02 -43.90 7.32
CA ARG A 717 -27.79 -43.12 7.48
C ARG A 717 -27.65 -42.53 8.88
N ASN A 718 -28.74 -42.02 9.46
CA ASN A 718 -28.69 -41.44 10.80
C ASN A 718 -28.51 -42.51 11.90
N MET A 719 -29.08 -43.71 11.72
CA MET A 719 -28.88 -44.84 12.63
C MET A 719 -27.44 -45.38 12.56
N SER A 720 -26.90 -45.55 11.35
CA SER A 720 -25.50 -45.97 11.15
C SER A 720 -24.50 -44.91 11.65
N TRP A 721 -24.79 -43.62 11.49
CA TRP A 721 -23.97 -42.55 12.07
C TRP A 721 -23.99 -42.57 13.60
N ARG A 722 -25.17 -42.77 14.21
CA ARG A 722 -25.28 -42.91 15.67
C ARG A 722 -24.51 -44.13 16.18
N ALA A 723 -24.61 -45.26 15.50
CA ALA A 723 -23.83 -46.46 15.80
C ALA A 723 -22.31 -46.20 15.68
N TRP A 724 -21.88 -45.44 14.67
CA TRP A 724 -20.49 -45.03 14.51
C TRP A 724 -19.98 -44.19 15.69
N LEU A 725 -20.77 -43.26 16.22
CA LEU A 725 -20.39 -42.43 17.37
C LEU A 725 -20.22 -43.23 18.68
N PHE A 726 -20.74 -44.46 18.77
CA PHE A 726 -20.49 -45.38 19.90
C PHE A 726 -19.15 -46.11 19.80
N MET A 727 -18.44 -46.04 18.66
CA MET A 727 -17.11 -46.62 18.53
C MET A 727 -16.08 -45.87 19.40
N PRO A 728 -15.09 -46.57 19.98
CA PRO A 728 -14.05 -45.94 20.79
C PRO A 728 -13.30 -44.82 20.05
N ASN A 729 -12.87 -43.78 20.80
CA ASN A 729 -12.19 -42.61 20.24
C ASN A 729 -10.98 -42.97 19.37
N PHE A 730 -10.18 -43.97 19.79
CA PHE A 730 -8.99 -44.38 19.03
C PHE A 730 -9.36 -44.97 17.66
N ALA A 731 -10.47 -45.71 17.55
CA ALA A 731 -10.93 -46.31 16.31
C ALA A 731 -11.48 -45.26 15.35
N ARG A 732 -12.31 -44.33 15.86
CA ARG A 732 -12.83 -43.19 15.08
C ARG A 732 -11.71 -42.30 14.57
N LEU A 733 -10.77 -41.94 15.45
CA LEU A 733 -9.64 -41.08 15.08
C LEU A 733 -8.71 -41.74 14.08
N SER A 734 -8.39 -43.03 14.25
CA SER A 734 -7.56 -43.78 13.29
C SER A 734 -8.21 -43.79 11.91
N THR A 735 -9.53 -43.94 11.86
CA THR A 735 -10.31 -43.90 10.61
C THR A 735 -10.27 -42.51 9.97
N TYR A 736 -10.45 -41.43 10.74
CA TYR A 736 -10.37 -40.06 10.22
C TYR A 736 -8.95 -39.69 9.74
N LYS A 737 -7.92 -40.13 10.46
CA LYS A 737 -6.51 -39.95 10.05
C LYS A 737 -6.18 -40.78 8.80
N LEU A 738 -6.72 -41.99 8.68
CA LEU A 738 -6.59 -42.82 7.48
C LEU A 738 -7.26 -42.17 6.27
N LEU A 739 -8.51 -41.71 6.41
CA LEU A 739 -9.21 -40.93 5.38
C LEU A 739 -8.45 -39.64 5.05
N GLY A 740 -7.78 -39.04 6.04
CA GLY A 740 -6.93 -37.87 5.87
C GLY A 740 -5.69 -38.11 5.00
N LYS A 741 -5.21 -39.35 4.87
CA LYS A 741 -4.13 -39.69 3.91
C LYS A 741 -4.60 -39.65 2.45
N PHE A 742 -5.91 -39.79 2.22
CA PHE A 742 -6.55 -39.67 0.91
C PHE A 742 -7.18 -38.28 0.69
N GLY A 743 -7.00 -37.38 1.66
CA GLY A 743 -7.46 -36.01 1.62
C GLY A 743 -6.36 -35.03 1.23
N HIS A 744 -6.75 -33.77 0.96
CA HIS A 744 -5.80 -32.69 0.68
C HIS A 744 -5.77 -31.68 1.84
N GLU A 745 -4.59 -31.14 2.13
CA GLU A 745 -4.45 -29.99 3.04
C GLU A 745 -5.02 -28.74 2.39
N THR A 746 -5.70 -27.91 3.19
CA THR A 746 -6.23 -26.63 2.72
C THR A 746 -5.25 -25.50 3.02
N SER A 747 -5.46 -24.32 2.46
CA SER A 747 -4.67 -23.11 2.74
C SER A 747 -4.71 -22.66 4.22
N SER A 748 -5.57 -23.25 5.04
CA SER A 748 -5.68 -22.99 6.48
C SER A 748 -4.95 -24.10 7.24
N SER A 749 -3.88 -23.72 7.96
CA SER A 749 -3.11 -24.62 8.82
C SER A 749 -4.03 -25.41 9.77
N GLY A 750 -3.89 -26.74 9.79
CA GLY A 750 -4.67 -27.63 10.65
C GLY A 750 -6.03 -28.08 10.11
N VAL A 751 -6.43 -27.70 8.89
CA VAL A 751 -7.70 -28.15 8.26
C VAL A 751 -7.42 -29.05 7.05
N ARG A 752 -7.96 -30.27 7.09
CA ARG A 752 -7.87 -31.26 6.00
C ARG A 752 -9.23 -31.56 5.40
N ARG A 753 -9.32 -31.55 4.07
CA ARG A 753 -10.49 -32.01 3.34
C ARG A 753 -10.44 -33.52 3.21
N LEU A 754 -11.47 -34.20 3.68
CA LEU A 754 -11.65 -35.64 3.58
C LEU A 754 -12.57 -36.00 2.40
N PRO A 755 -12.53 -37.26 1.92
CA PRO A 755 -13.51 -37.77 0.97
C PRO A 755 -14.96 -37.55 1.44
N PHE A 756 -15.91 -37.55 0.48
CA PHE A 756 -17.35 -37.41 0.73
C PHE A 756 -17.80 -36.04 1.27
N GLY A 757 -17.05 -34.97 1.00
CA GLY A 757 -17.42 -33.62 1.41
C GLY A 757 -17.30 -33.41 2.93
N LEU A 758 -16.30 -34.03 3.54
CA LEU A 758 -16.03 -33.93 4.97
C LEU A 758 -14.78 -33.06 5.22
N TYR A 759 -14.74 -32.37 6.35
CA TYR A 759 -13.60 -31.57 6.79
C TYR A 759 -13.19 -31.98 8.20
N LEU A 760 -11.89 -32.19 8.38
CA LEU A 760 -11.28 -32.50 9.67
C LEU A 760 -10.42 -31.31 10.10
N LYS A 761 -10.77 -30.68 11.21
CA LYS A 761 -10.07 -29.52 11.77
C LYS A 761 -9.35 -29.92 13.05
N GLY A 762 -8.03 -29.87 13.08
CA GLY A 762 -7.22 -30.07 14.29
C GLY A 762 -7.06 -28.77 15.06
N THR A 763 -7.43 -28.76 16.34
CA THR A 763 -7.41 -27.57 17.20
C THR A 763 -7.38 -27.98 18.70
N THR A 764 -7.47 -27.02 19.60
CA THR A 764 -7.58 -27.24 21.05
C THR A 764 -8.96 -27.79 21.42
N ASP A 765 -9.05 -28.50 22.54
CA ASP A 765 -10.30 -29.12 22.99
C ASP A 765 -11.43 -28.11 23.22
N HIS A 766 -11.13 -26.97 23.85
CA HIS A 766 -12.12 -25.92 24.09
C HIS A 766 -12.66 -25.32 22.79
N TRP A 767 -11.80 -25.10 21.79
CA TRP A 767 -12.18 -24.51 20.50
C TRP A 767 -13.08 -25.46 19.69
N ALA A 768 -12.69 -26.74 19.60
CA ALA A 768 -13.46 -27.75 18.87
C ALA A 768 -14.86 -27.95 19.47
N ARG A 769 -14.97 -28.00 20.80
CA ARG A 769 -16.26 -28.15 21.50
C ARG A 769 -17.13 -26.92 21.38
N ASN A 770 -16.55 -25.72 21.49
CA ASN A 770 -17.29 -24.48 21.32
C ASN A 770 -17.81 -24.33 19.89
N GLU A 771 -16.99 -24.63 18.87
CA GLU A 771 -17.41 -24.62 17.47
C GLU A 771 -18.58 -25.61 17.21
N LEU A 772 -18.48 -26.84 17.71
CA LEU A 772 -19.56 -27.83 17.54
C LEU A 772 -20.87 -27.37 18.18
N ASN A 773 -20.82 -26.75 19.35
CA ASN A 773 -22.00 -26.27 20.04
C ASN A 773 -22.60 -25.02 19.38
N ALA A 774 -21.76 -24.09 18.91
CA ALA A 774 -22.18 -22.94 18.10
C ALA A 774 -22.95 -23.38 16.85
N LEU A 775 -22.42 -24.35 16.09
CA LEU A 775 -23.08 -24.89 14.90
C LEU A 775 -24.45 -25.50 15.25
N LYS A 776 -24.55 -26.21 16.38
CA LYS A 776 -25.83 -26.77 16.86
C LYS A 776 -26.83 -25.68 17.25
N LEU A 777 -26.40 -24.61 17.93
CA LEU A 777 -27.27 -23.51 18.34
C LEU A 777 -27.85 -22.78 17.13
N VAL A 778 -26.99 -22.40 16.18
CA VAL A 778 -27.41 -21.69 14.96
C VAL A 778 -28.34 -22.55 14.11
N SER A 779 -27.99 -23.84 13.91
CA SER A 779 -28.82 -24.77 13.12
C SER A 779 -30.21 -25.04 13.70
N LYS A 780 -30.38 -24.88 15.02
CA LYS A 780 -31.68 -25.07 15.70
C LYS A 780 -32.58 -23.85 15.62
N HIS A 781 -32.01 -22.66 15.49
CA HIS A 781 -32.75 -21.41 15.67
C HIS A 781 -33.00 -20.65 14.35
N LYS A 782 -32.26 -20.91 13.26
CA LYS A 782 -32.31 -20.08 12.04
C LYS A 782 -31.94 -20.80 10.74
N SER A 783 -32.24 -20.13 9.61
CA SER A 783 -31.94 -20.57 8.24
C SER A 783 -30.53 -20.18 7.76
N THR A 784 -29.65 -19.71 8.65
CA THR A 784 -28.29 -19.28 8.31
C THR A 784 -27.47 -20.46 7.75
N PRO A 785 -26.77 -20.29 6.62
CA PRO A 785 -26.02 -21.38 6.00
C PRO A 785 -24.73 -21.67 6.79
N VAL A 786 -24.76 -22.68 7.67
CA VAL A 786 -23.62 -23.07 8.53
C VAL A 786 -23.21 -24.53 8.32
N PRO A 787 -21.92 -24.89 8.50
CA PRO A 787 -21.47 -26.26 8.38
C PRO A 787 -22.18 -27.18 9.37
N GLN A 788 -22.52 -28.39 8.94
CA GLN A 788 -23.03 -29.39 9.87
C GLN A 788 -21.88 -29.99 10.68
N GLY A 789 -21.85 -29.72 11.99
CA GLY A 789 -20.93 -30.36 12.92
C GLY A 789 -21.33 -31.82 13.18
N LEU A 790 -20.43 -32.76 12.94
CA LEU A 790 -20.71 -34.20 12.97
C LEU A 790 -20.12 -34.92 14.18
N ASP A 791 -18.85 -34.65 14.51
CA ASP A 791 -18.13 -35.34 15.58
C ASP A 791 -16.96 -34.51 16.14
N VAL A 792 -16.56 -34.77 17.39
CA VAL A 792 -15.34 -34.24 18.02
C VAL A 792 -14.59 -35.39 18.68
N VAL A 793 -13.32 -35.60 18.31
CA VAL A 793 -12.48 -36.69 18.81
C VAL A 793 -11.11 -36.15 19.21
N ALA A 794 -10.58 -36.55 20.36
CA ALA A 794 -9.28 -36.09 20.87
C ALA A 794 -8.23 -37.22 20.90
N ASP A 795 -6.97 -36.87 20.68
CA ASP A 795 -5.80 -37.66 21.07
C ASP A 795 -5.08 -37.05 22.29
N THR A 796 -3.91 -37.56 22.64
CA THR A 796 -3.12 -37.09 23.80
C THR A 796 -2.59 -35.67 23.64
N LYS A 797 -2.62 -35.08 22.44
CA LYS A 797 -2.04 -33.76 22.15
C LYS A 797 -3.00 -32.78 21.45
N ASN A 798 -3.97 -33.26 20.69
CA ASN A 798 -4.84 -32.45 19.83
C ASN A 798 -6.30 -32.96 19.82
N THR A 799 -7.25 -32.03 19.62
CA THR A 799 -8.67 -32.35 19.41
C THR A 799 -9.06 -32.07 17.96
N TYR A 800 -9.84 -32.96 17.36
CA TYR A 800 -10.27 -32.88 15.97
C TYR A 800 -11.78 -32.70 15.89
N LEU A 801 -12.23 -31.70 15.14
CA LEU A 801 -13.63 -31.47 14.80
C LEU A 801 -13.89 -31.94 13.37
N LEU A 802 -14.91 -32.78 13.20
CA LEU A 802 -15.40 -33.24 11.91
C LEU A 802 -16.67 -32.46 11.51
N THR A 803 -16.63 -31.81 10.35
CA THR A 803 -17.79 -31.07 9.79
C THR A 803 -18.08 -31.49 8.35
N ARG A 804 -19.31 -31.23 7.86
CA ARG A 804 -19.61 -31.29 6.42
C ARG A 804 -19.13 -30.05 5.69
N SER A 805 -18.86 -30.20 4.39
CA SER A 805 -18.58 -29.12 3.47
C SER A 805 -19.83 -28.29 3.18
N LEU A 806 -19.67 -26.98 3.10
CA LEU A 806 -20.59 -26.10 2.40
C LEU A 806 -20.06 -25.84 0.98
N PRO A 807 -20.93 -25.64 -0.02
CA PRO A 807 -20.54 -25.25 -1.36
C PRO A 807 -20.04 -23.79 -1.39
N GLY A 808 -19.35 -23.40 -2.46
CA GLY A 808 -18.86 -22.04 -2.67
C GLY A 808 -17.38 -21.80 -2.35
N HIS A 809 -16.94 -20.58 -2.67
CA HIS A 809 -15.56 -20.08 -2.51
C HIS A 809 -15.53 -19.04 -1.39
N THR A 810 -14.36 -18.80 -0.77
CA THR A 810 -14.29 -17.73 0.24
C THR A 810 -14.55 -16.37 -0.39
N LEU A 811 -15.19 -15.46 0.32
CA LEU A 811 -15.40 -14.07 -0.15
C LEU A 811 -14.08 -13.42 -0.55
N LEU A 812 -12.99 -13.70 0.18
CA LEU A 812 -11.65 -13.21 -0.14
C LEU A 812 -11.20 -13.60 -1.56
N GLN A 813 -11.63 -14.77 -2.03
CA GLN A 813 -11.29 -15.31 -3.35
C GLN A 813 -12.18 -14.76 -4.46
N ALA A 814 -13.31 -14.14 -4.15
CA ALA A 814 -14.27 -13.78 -5.19
C ALA A 814 -14.81 -12.34 -5.12
N VAL A 815 -14.43 -11.57 -4.11
CA VAL A 815 -14.80 -10.15 -3.94
C VAL A 815 -14.44 -9.29 -5.16
N ASP A 816 -13.31 -9.56 -5.82
CA ASP A 816 -12.87 -8.77 -6.98
C ASP A 816 -13.70 -9.03 -8.25
N MET A 817 -14.65 -9.97 -8.22
CA MET A 817 -15.59 -10.27 -9.31
C MET A 817 -17.01 -9.77 -9.05
N PHE A 818 -17.23 -9.05 -7.93
CA PHE A 818 -18.55 -8.52 -7.61
C PHE A 818 -18.87 -7.32 -8.52
N SER A 819 -20.07 -7.31 -9.10
CA SER A 819 -20.65 -6.08 -9.61
C SER A 819 -21.15 -5.20 -8.46
N ASP A 820 -21.42 -3.92 -8.72
CA ASP A 820 -22.00 -3.02 -7.72
C ASP A 820 -23.31 -3.58 -7.15
N ARG A 821 -24.12 -4.26 -7.99
CA ARG A 821 -25.35 -4.94 -7.56
C ARG A 821 -25.09 -6.18 -6.70
N ASP A 822 -24.02 -6.93 -6.97
CA ASP A 822 -23.62 -8.06 -6.12
C ASP A 822 -23.10 -7.58 -4.77
N CYS A 823 -22.44 -6.42 -4.74
CA CYS A 823 -22.09 -5.76 -3.49
C CYS A 823 -23.35 -5.42 -2.70
N ASP A 824 -24.35 -4.76 -3.28
CA ASP A 824 -25.58 -4.39 -2.59
C ASP A 824 -26.36 -5.62 -2.06
N ASP A 825 -26.56 -6.65 -2.90
CA ASP A 825 -27.27 -7.88 -2.51
C ASP A 825 -26.54 -8.61 -1.36
N PHE A 826 -25.20 -8.68 -1.43
CA PHE A 826 -24.38 -9.28 -0.36
C PHE A 826 -24.55 -8.55 0.97
N VAL A 827 -24.72 -7.23 0.96
CA VAL A 827 -24.94 -6.42 2.16
C VAL A 827 -26.26 -6.76 2.81
N ASP A 828 -27.33 -6.81 2.02
CA ASP A 828 -28.66 -7.15 2.49
C ASP A 828 -28.71 -8.57 3.09
N GLU A 829 -28.07 -9.54 2.42
CA GLU A 829 -27.96 -10.92 2.92
C GLU A 829 -27.22 -10.99 4.26
N MET A 830 -26.05 -10.33 4.37
CA MET A 830 -25.26 -10.34 5.59
C MET A 830 -25.95 -9.63 6.75
N GLN A 831 -26.66 -8.53 6.50
CA GLN A 831 -27.50 -7.87 7.50
C GLN A 831 -28.61 -8.81 7.99
N GLY A 832 -29.27 -9.51 7.06
CA GLY A 832 -30.27 -10.53 7.36
C GLY A 832 -29.72 -11.65 8.27
N PHE A 833 -28.52 -12.17 7.99
CA PHE A 833 -27.91 -13.19 8.85
C PHE A 833 -27.52 -12.67 10.23
N VAL A 834 -26.96 -11.47 10.33
CA VAL A 834 -26.61 -10.88 11.62
C VAL A 834 -27.86 -10.64 12.48
N ALA A 835 -28.95 -10.17 11.88
CA ALA A 835 -30.24 -10.01 12.56
C ALA A 835 -30.74 -11.35 13.12
N GLN A 836 -30.70 -12.40 12.31
CA GLN A 836 -31.09 -13.75 12.70
C GLN A 836 -30.25 -14.31 13.87
N LEU A 837 -28.93 -14.07 13.87
CA LEU A 837 -28.06 -14.51 14.97
C LEU A 837 -28.41 -13.81 16.30
N ARG A 838 -28.78 -12.53 16.25
CA ARG A 838 -29.13 -11.75 17.44
C ARG A 838 -30.42 -12.21 18.13
N GLU A 839 -31.27 -12.98 17.45
CA GLU A 839 -32.49 -13.54 18.04
C GLU A 839 -32.23 -14.79 18.91
N ILE A 840 -31.01 -15.35 18.90
CA ILE A 840 -30.67 -16.48 19.78
C ILE A 840 -30.69 -16.00 21.24
N PRO A 841 -31.48 -16.64 22.14
CA PRO A 841 -31.63 -16.17 23.51
C PRO A 841 -30.29 -16.05 24.24
N SER A 842 -30.03 -14.86 24.78
CA SER A 842 -28.84 -14.56 25.56
C SER A 842 -29.02 -14.97 27.03
N THR A 843 -27.95 -15.44 27.66
CA THR A 843 -27.89 -15.69 29.11
C THR A 843 -27.63 -14.42 29.92
N GLY A 844 -27.42 -13.27 29.26
CA GLY A 844 -27.07 -12.00 29.89
C GLY A 844 -25.58 -11.86 30.25
N SER A 845 -24.83 -12.96 30.28
CA SER A 845 -23.39 -13.01 30.55
C SER A 845 -22.57 -13.10 29.26
N ILE A 846 -21.38 -12.49 29.27
CA ILE A 846 -20.43 -12.56 28.14
C ILE A 846 -19.60 -13.82 28.29
N CYS A 847 -19.89 -14.82 27.45
CA CYS A 847 -19.37 -16.17 27.58
C CYS A 847 -19.34 -16.87 26.21
N ASN A 848 -18.63 -17.99 26.15
CA ASN A 848 -18.67 -18.84 24.96
C ASN A 848 -20.03 -19.56 24.86
N THR A 849 -20.25 -20.32 23.80
CA THR A 849 -21.56 -20.98 23.58
C THR A 849 -21.93 -22.03 24.64
N LEU A 850 -20.96 -22.49 25.43
CA LEU A 850 -21.13 -23.45 26.53
C LEU A 850 -21.27 -22.75 27.90
N GLY A 851 -21.33 -21.42 27.94
CA GLY A 851 -21.37 -20.66 29.20
C GLY A 851 -20.01 -20.54 29.90
N GLN A 852 -18.91 -20.84 29.22
CA GLN A 852 -17.56 -20.84 29.77
C GLN A 852 -16.74 -19.64 29.27
N ALA A 853 -15.45 -19.60 29.63
CA ALA A 853 -14.50 -18.60 29.15
C ALA A 853 -14.45 -18.53 27.62
N ILE A 854 -14.35 -17.31 27.10
CA ILE A 854 -14.21 -17.00 25.68
C ILE A 854 -12.73 -17.04 25.27
N SER A 855 -12.47 -17.33 24.00
CA SER A 855 -11.15 -17.26 23.36
C SER A 855 -11.33 -16.57 22.01
N ASP A 856 -10.69 -15.42 21.85
CA ASP A 856 -10.74 -14.59 20.65
C ASP A 856 -9.36 -13.97 20.41
N LEU A 857 -8.87 -14.00 19.17
CA LEU A 857 -7.54 -13.50 18.80
C LEU A 857 -7.33 -12.01 19.13
N ARG A 858 -8.42 -11.24 19.26
CA ARG A 858 -8.37 -9.81 19.64
C ARG A 858 -8.12 -9.61 21.14
N ILE A 859 -8.25 -10.66 21.94
CA ILE A 859 -8.03 -10.64 23.39
C ILE A 859 -6.78 -11.46 23.71
N HIS A 860 -5.69 -10.78 24.12
CA HIS A 860 -4.46 -11.41 24.63
C HIS A 860 -3.98 -12.64 23.83
N SER A 861 -3.96 -12.57 22.50
CA SER A 861 -3.49 -13.66 21.62
C SER A 861 -4.27 -14.99 21.75
N ALA A 862 -5.59 -14.93 22.00
CA ALA A 862 -6.52 -16.06 22.16
C ALA A 862 -6.44 -16.84 23.48
N ASP A 863 -5.90 -16.24 24.54
CA ASP A 863 -6.02 -16.78 25.90
C ASP A 863 -7.50 -16.90 26.33
N LEU A 864 -7.80 -17.91 27.15
CA LEU A 864 -9.13 -18.09 27.73
C LEU A 864 -9.41 -17.02 28.80
N VAL A 865 -10.48 -16.25 28.62
CA VAL A 865 -10.87 -15.18 29.54
C VAL A 865 -12.38 -15.21 29.86
N GLY A 866 -12.75 -14.81 31.08
CA GLY A 866 -14.15 -14.86 31.52
C GLY A 866 -14.56 -16.25 32.04
N PRO A 867 -15.86 -16.62 32.05
CA PRO A 867 -17.00 -15.81 31.59
C PRO A 867 -17.17 -14.54 32.42
N PHE A 868 -17.82 -13.52 31.84
CA PHE A 868 -18.04 -12.23 32.49
C PHE A 868 -19.53 -12.02 32.74
N GLU A 869 -19.86 -11.47 33.90
CA GLU A 869 -21.25 -11.20 34.29
C GLU A 869 -21.84 -10.03 33.50
N ASP A 870 -21.02 -9.05 33.13
CA ASP A 870 -21.46 -7.83 32.45
C ASP A 870 -20.41 -7.27 31.47
N GLU A 871 -20.83 -6.30 30.67
CA GLU A 871 -19.98 -5.60 29.70
C GLU A 871 -18.84 -4.82 30.38
N VAL A 872 -19.02 -4.39 31.63
CA VAL A 872 -18.02 -3.61 32.38
C VAL A 872 -16.81 -4.48 32.71
N SER A 873 -17.05 -5.66 33.29
CA SER A 873 -16.03 -6.65 33.63
C SER A 873 -15.34 -7.22 32.40
N PHE A 874 -16.08 -7.44 31.30
CA PHE A 874 -15.49 -7.79 30.01
C PHE A 874 -14.59 -6.69 29.44
N SER A 875 -15.06 -5.44 29.47
CA SER A 875 -14.31 -4.28 28.95
C SER A 875 -12.97 -4.10 29.64
N GLN A 876 -12.85 -4.44 30.93
CA GLN A 876 -11.58 -4.40 31.67
C GLN A 876 -10.48 -5.28 31.05
N LYS A 877 -10.82 -6.31 30.29
CA LYS A 877 -9.86 -7.21 29.62
C LYS A 877 -9.51 -6.76 28.20
N LEU A 878 -10.13 -5.69 27.69
CA LEU A 878 -9.84 -5.13 26.36
C LEU A 878 -8.77 -4.03 26.45
N ARG A 879 -8.04 -3.82 25.35
CA ARG A 879 -6.92 -2.85 25.24
C ARG A 879 -7.30 -1.38 25.54
N TYR A 880 -8.60 -1.07 25.60
CA TYR A 880 -9.16 0.24 25.95
C TYR A 880 -10.38 0.04 26.87
N SER A 881 -10.15 -0.28 28.14
CA SER A 881 -11.21 -0.64 29.09
C SER A 881 -12.18 0.48 29.45
N ASN A 882 -11.79 1.75 29.26
CA ASN A 882 -12.57 2.93 29.62
C ASN A 882 -13.29 3.60 28.42
N GLU A 883 -13.39 2.91 27.28
CA GLU A 883 -14.02 3.47 26.08
C GLU A 883 -15.55 3.57 26.25
N ALA A 884 -16.09 4.78 26.41
CA ALA A 884 -17.54 4.95 26.63
C ALA A 884 -18.45 4.52 25.45
N THR A 885 -17.90 4.23 24.26
CA THR A 885 -18.59 3.61 23.12
C THR A 885 -18.76 2.09 23.27
N ARG A 886 -18.32 1.51 24.39
CA ARG A 886 -18.45 0.07 24.74
C ARG A 886 -19.21 -0.11 26.05
N ARG A 887 -20.27 0.69 26.21
CA ARG A 887 -21.12 0.69 27.41
C ARG A 887 -22.58 0.76 26.99
N GLY A 888 -23.41 -0.02 27.65
CA GLY A 888 -24.86 -0.02 27.45
C GLY A 888 -25.30 -0.86 26.25
N HIS A 889 -24.44 -1.76 25.76
CA HIS A 889 -24.79 -2.65 24.67
C HIS A 889 -25.45 -3.92 25.19
N GLN A 890 -26.37 -4.45 24.39
CA GLN A 890 -26.97 -5.74 24.69
C GLN A 890 -25.98 -6.87 24.40
N VAL A 891 -25.93 -7.84 25.31
CA VAL A 891 -25.19 -9.09 25.09
C VAL A 891 -26.02 -9.97 24.18
N VAL A 892 -25.54 -10.19 22.96
CA VAL A 892 -26.20 -10.96 21.90
C VAL A 892 -25.28 -12.08 21.42
N PHE A 893 -25.84 -13.08 20.72
CA PHE A 893 -25.03 -14.11 20.10
C PHE A 893 -24.26 -13.54 18.89
N THR A 894 -22.94 -13.76 18.85
CA THR A 894 -22.08 -13.26 17.77
C THR A 894 -21.14 -14.36 17.25
N HIS A 895 -20.73 -14.22 15.97
CA HIS A 895 -19.75 -15.09 15.32
C HIS A 895 -18.32 -14.83 15.83
N ALA A 896 -18.05 -13.59 16.27
CA ALA A 896 -16.78 -13.08 16.78
C ALA A 896 -15.64 -13.01 15.74
N THR A 897 -15.54 -13.91 14.76
CA THR A 897 -14.41 -13.95 13.79
C THR A 897 -14.83 -13.74 12.33
N LEU A 898 -15.91 -12.98 12.11
CA LEU A 898 -16.45 -12.75 10.77
C LEU A 898 -15.43 -12.00 9.88
N SER A 899 -15.02 -12.62 8.78
CA SER A 899 -14.03 -12.11 7.84
C SER A 899 -14.29 -12.62 6.40
N PRO A 900 -13.67 -12.01 5.36
CA PRO A 900 -13.75 -12.53 4.00
C PRO A 900 -13.25 -13.98 3.83
N ARG A 901 -12.46 -14.50 4.78
CA ARG A 901 -11.98 -15.90 4.76
C ARG A 901 -12.99 -16.90 5.33
N THR A 902 -13.92 -16.42 6.16
CA THR A 902 -14.91 -17.26 6.83
C THR A 902 -16.24 -17.31 6.08
N ILE A 903 -16.53 -16.31 5.25
CA ILE A 903 -17.74 -16.23 4.44
C ILE A 903 -17.50 -16.97 3.12
N LEU A 904 -18.42 -17.84 2.75
CA LEU A 904 -18.47 -18.56 1.49
C LEU A 904 -19.56 -17.97 0.61
N ILE A 905 -19.25 -17.84 -0.67
CA ILE A 905 -20.13 -17.33 -1.71
C ILE A 905 -20.17 -18.31 -2.87
N ASP A 906 -21.34 -18.44 -3.48
CA ASP A 906 -21.54 -19.30 -4.64
C ASP A 906 -22.27 -18.54 -5.75
N ARG A 907 -22.14 -19.03 -6.97
CA ARG A 907 -22.75 -18.40 -8.14
C ARG A 907 -24.22 -18.80 -8.24
N ILE A 908 -25.08 -17.81 -8.45
CA ILE A 908 -26.51 -18.03 -8.71
C ILE A 908 -26.96 -17.40 -10.01
N ILE A 909 -28.14 -17.84 -10.45
CA ILE A 909 -28.91 -17.17 -11.49
C ILE A 909 -30.11 -16.53 -10.80
N ARG A 910 -30.16 -15.20 -10.86
CA ARG A 910 -31.23 -14.37 -10.32
C ARG A 910 -32.55 -14.61 -11.07
N PRO A 911 -33.69 -14.24 -10.49
CA PRO A 911 -35.01 -14.41 -11.13
C PRO A 911 -35.17 -13.68 -12.48
N ASP A 912 -34.41 -12.60 -12.68
CA ASP A 912 -34.35 -11.83 -13.93
C ASP A 912 -33.45 -12.49 -15.01
N GLY A 913 -32.86 -13.65 -14.70
CA GLY A 913 -31.96 -14.39 -15.59
C GLY A 913 -30.51 -13.91 -15.55
N ALA A 914 -30.19 -12.86 -14.78
CA ALA A 914 -28.82 -12.41 -14.59
C ALA A 914 -28.04 -13.36 -13.68
N ARG A 915 -26.74 -13.52 -13.92
CA ARG A 915 -25.85 -14.20 -12.96
C ARG A 915 -25.55 -13.24 -11.81
N GLY A 916 -25.38 -13.80 -10.62
CA GLY A 916 -25.03 -13.07 -9.41
C GLY A 916 -24.33 -13.96 -8.40
N TRP A 917 -24.02 -13.40 -7.25
CA TRP A 917 -23.36 -14.10 -6.15
C TRP A 917 -24.29 -14.11 -4.93
N GLU A 918 -24.40 -15.25 -4.26
CA GLU A 918 -25.12 -15.37 -2.98
C GLU A 918 -24.19 -15.94 -1.90
N VAL A 919 -24.48 -15.66 -0.64
CA VAL A 919 -23.76 -16.25 0.49
C VAL A 919 -24.20 -17.70 0.69
N SER A 920 -23.33 -18.62 0.29
CA SER A 920 -23.56 -20.06 0.39
C SER A 920 -23.19 -20.65 1.75
N GLY A 921 -22.44 -19.91 2.59
CA GLY A 921 -21.99 -20.42 3.86
C GLY A 921 -21.23 -19.46 4.77
N ILE A 922 -21.27 -19.69 6.08
CA ILE A 922 -20.43 -19.02 7.07
C ILE A 922 -19.70 -20.08 7.88
N THR A 923 -18.37 -20.01 7.94
CA THR A 923 -17.47 -20.98 8.59
C THR A 923 -16.65 -20.31 9.71
N GLY A 924 -15.95 -21.07 10.56
CA GLY A 924 -15.07 -20.49 11.58
C GLY A 924 -15.74 -20.12 12.91
N TRP A 925 -16.74 -20.90 13.33
CA TRP A 925 -17.57 -20.63 14.50
C TRP A 925 -16.89 -20.87 15.86
N GLY A 926 -15.59 -21.20 15.91
CA GLY A 926 -14.93 -21.62 17.15
C GLY A 926 -14.74 -20.54 18.21
N ALA A 927 -14.76 -19.26 17.83
CA ALA A 927 -14.76 -18.12 18.77
C ALA A 927 -16.18 -17.62 19.12
N SER A 928 -17.23 -18.23 18.56
CA SER A 928 -18.61 -17.76 18.73
C SER A 928 -19.06 -17.83 20.19
N GLY A 929 -19.99 -16.97 20.55
CA GLY A 929 -20.43 -16.81 21.93
C GLY A 929 -21.38 -15.65 22.09
N PHE A 930 -21.69 -15.34 23.33
CA PHE A 930 -22.49 -14.20 23.73
C PHE A 930 -21.55 -13.04 24.04
N TYR A 931 -21.65 -11.97 23.23
CA TYR A 931 -20.78 -10.80 23.29
C TYR A 931 -21.63 -9.52 23.13
N PRO A 932 -21.10 -8.33 23.44
CA PRO A 932 -21.76 -7.08 23.12
C PRO A 932 -22.09 -6.95 21.62
N GLU A 933 -23.21 -6.31 21.28
CA GLU A 933 -23.74 -6.25 19.90
C GLU A 933 -22.78 -5.66 18.83
N TYR A 934 -21.80 -4.85 19.25
CA TYR A 934 -20.78 -4.27 18.39
C TYR A 934 -19.66 -5.26 17.99
N TRP A 935 -19.58 -6.43 18.65
CA TRP A 935 -18.39 -7.30 18.61
C TRP A 935 -18.07 -7.85 17.20
N ASN A 936 -19.10 -8.13 16.39
CA ASN A 936 -18.92 -8.56 14.98
C ASN A 936 -18.41 -7.42 14.07
N ALA A 937 -18.82 -6.18 14.32
CA ALA A 937 -18.48 -5.00 13.50
C ALA A 937 -17.02 -4.51 13.70
N GLN A 938 -16.37 -4.93 14.79
CA GLN A 938 -14.98 -4.58 15.10
C GLN A 938 -13.93 -5.46 14.38
N ASN A 939 -14.33 -6.38 13.49
CA ASN A 939 -13.38 -7.21 12.74
C ASN A 939 -12.64 -6.38 11.67
N HIS A 940 -11.34 -6.19 11.89
CA HIS A 940 -10.46 -5.27 11.15
C HIS A 940 -10.25 -5.65 9.67
N ILE A 941 -10.62 -6.86 9.26
CA ILE A 941 -10.35 -7.41 7.92
C ILE A 941 -11.41 -6.97 6.89
N LEU A 942 -12.67 -6.79 7.27
CA LEU A 942 -13.69 -6.24 6.35
C LEU A 942 -13.43 -4.76 6.01
N ARG A 943 -12.71 -4.03 6.89
CA ARG A 943 -12.33 -2.62 6.66
C ARG A 943 -11.36 -2.44 5.48
N GLN A 944 -10.62 -3.47 5.09
CA GLN A 944 -9.65 -3.41 3.98
C GLN A 944 -10.34 -3.32 2.61
N TYR A 945 -11.61 -3.75 2.50
CA TYR A 945 -12.42 -3.71 1.28
C TYR A 945 -13.48 -2.59 1.31
N ARG A 946 -13.29 -1.56 2.16
CA ARG A 946 -14.23 -0.43 2.31
C ARG A 946 -14.43 0.36 1.01
N SER A 947 -13.45 0.37 0.12
CA SER A 947 -13.59 0.98 -1.22
C SER A 947 -14.53 0.21 -2.14
N THR A 948 -14.71 -1.09 -1.91
CA THR A 948 -15.47 -2.00 -2.79
C THR A 948 -16.92 -2.15 -2.34
N PHE A 949 -17.17 -2.19 -1.02
CA PHE A 949 -18.52 -2.33 -0.47
C PHE A 949 -19.13 -1.02 0.05
N GLY A 950 -18.48 0.14 -0.14
CA GLY A 950 -18.99 1.43 0.34
C GLY A 950 -19.12 1.55 1.88
N ASP A 951 -20.03 2.40 2.36
CA ASP A 951 -20.29 2.67 3.80
C ASP A 951 -21.00 1.53 4.54
N THR A 952 -21.17 0.37 3.91
CA THR A 952 -21.78 -0.87 4.42
C THR A 952 -21.29 -1.35 5.79
N VAL A 953 -20.01 -1.14 6.13
CA VAL A 953 -19.51 -1.52 7.47
C VAL A 953 -20.19 -0.68 8.56
N GLN A 954 -20.73 0.48 8.20
CA GLN A 954 -21.49 1.39 9.06
C GLN A 954 -22.99 1.08 9.06
N SER A 955 -23.58 0.50 8.02
CA SER A 955 -25.00 0.08 8.04
C SER A 955 -25.24 -1.16 8.92
N LEU A 956 -24.25 -2.05 9.08
CA LEU A 956 -24.25 -3.11 10.11
C LEU A 956 -24.27 -2.56 11.56
N HIS A 957 -23.96 -1.26 11.74
CA HIS A 957 -24.04 -0.52 13.00
C HIS A 957 -25.43 0.10 13.27
N GLU A 958 -26.27 0.34 12.25
CA GLU A 958 -27.38 1.33 12.32
C GLU A 958 -28.80 0.74 12.31
N GLY A 959 -28.97 -0.54 12.66
CA GLY A 959 -30.29 -1.19 12.81
C GLY A 959 -31.20 -0.66 13.93
N ARG A 960 -30.96 0.55 14.46
CA ARG A 960 -31.82 1.22 15.45
C ARG A 960 -32.03 2.73 15.22
N ALA A 961 -31.43 3.33 14.19
CA ALA A 961 -31.58 4.76 13.93
C ALA A 961 -32.67 5.11 12.89
N ALA A 962 -33.07 4.18 12.02
CA ALA A 962 -34.01 4.45 10.92
C ALA A 962 -35.51 4.52 11.31
N SER A 963 -35.85 4.73 12.58
CA SER A 963 -37.23 5.04 13.01
C SER A 963 -37.39 6.43 13.64
N MET A 964 -36.37 7.29 13.56
CA MET A 964 -36.49 8.73 13.76
C MET A 964 -35.47 9.40 12.84
N PHE A 965 -35.98 10.23 11.93
CA PHE A 965 -35.33 11.02 10.87
C PHE A 965 -35.31 10.41 9.48
#